data_AF-A0AAP4EA62-F1
#
_entry.id   AF-A0AAP4EA62-F1
#
_cell.length_a   1.000
_cell.length_b   1.000
_cell.length_c   1.000
_cell.angle_alpha   90.00
_cell.angle_beta   90.00
_cell.angle_gamma   90.00
#
_symmetry.space_group_name_H-M   'P 1'
#
loop_
_entity.id
_entity.type
_entity.pdbx_description
1 polymer ?
#
loop_
_entity_poly.entity_id
_entity_poly.type
_entity_poly.pdbx_seq_one_letter_code
_entity_poly.pdbx_strand_id
1 'polypeptide(L)'
;MLRFNAIRTGYLLGISLILAAIIYFFASNWGGLDRTSKIVLAAALIVLFYGLSFVFARISAVPGQQAFLSNMFLVAGCIAFGVSVALLGQIYNSHADSYGLFFIWSVPALLLSWITRYNPFYMLSYVLIQLGLWLYFYPTMQSVPYSELRSLSIAGVFALVNLVLFLLAFLHRIRSAPLQYMSFTVFHIAMLAMTNSFAFDGYGLVMNIPYIAVIALGFYIFIKVRLNKTLLTLNALALSAFAVFKFIELAEAYSSSLFFVFGLIFVALLLTGNVWFFRYLNRLGKTPPEAGITDISTSKTETTVPEEHGSEWISKTVSRVIKVVGVLIGSISLIGLIMISTNVNHTEYVLLVVSLLLMILMIVIPESKLDSVIRYTLLTISYITGLAAILWSDQSLLSVLFLIVSIAGWFRSKGKRQLFFAYTFVNLNLATILFQQYQEWDGWNWTYKFIIFSLFIVNAVLYGVSYFIFKTELKEHLRNSSLFFSLLFLFWATFFEDVIPHSYMFINIFYFVIVTGMIFAFARLKQKSETLMSVVFWFIFIGFKYYDLLWTLLYKSFTLALLGVIALGLTWWADRRMAHSGKAAFDADHRSFSFMRLSPLLIAIVIVLQLGIIGYQTARSETLLATGASIKLKLAPIDPRSLLQGDYVALNYDISTPPSKPPLQEEEWSRGKVKVVLTPDSQGVYVADRLYQDGEKLTSHEVVLNGQWYGSRILYGIENYFIPEGTGRTVEQNAHFAHIRVSRNGDALLERLAES
;
A
#
# COMPACT_ATOMS: atom_id res chain seq x y z
N MET A 1 -10.99 9.50 14.33
CA MET A 1 -12.17 9.22 13.49
C MET A 1 -12.65 10.52 12.88
N LEU A 2 -12.49 10.70 11.56
CA LEU A 2 -13.00 11.86 10.83
C LEU A 2 -14.53 11.84 10.86
N ARG A 3 -15.15 12.81 11.55
CA ARG A 3 -16.55 13.15 11.25
C ARG A 3 -16.53 13.78 9.85
N PHE A 4 -16.95 13.03 8.84
CA PHE A 4 -17.12 13.53 7.47
C PHE A 4 -18.21 14.60 7.48
N ASN A 5 -17.80 15.85 7.67
CA ASN A 5 -18.57 17.02 7.34
C ASN A 5 -18.26 17.34 5.88
N ALA A 6 -19.27 17.61 5.04
CA ALA A 6 -19.07 17.96 3.64
C ALA A 6 -18.01 19.07 3.46
N ILE A 7 -17.95 20.02 4.39
CA ILE A 7 -16.93 21.09 4.42
C ILE A 7 -15.52 20.54 4.68
N ARG A 8 -15.31 19.73 5.73
CA ARG A 8 -14.00 19.11 6.01
C ARG A 8 -13.54 18.21 4.87
N THR A 9 -14.48 17.47 4.28
CA THR A 9 -14.22 16.65 3.10
C THR A 9 -13.80 17.52 1.91
N GLY A 10 -14.49 18.63 1.65
CA GLY A 10 -14.11 19.56 0.57
C GLY A 10 -12.69 20.11 0.72
N TYR A 11 -12.31 20.54 1.93
CA TYR A 11 -10.94 20.99 2.20
C TYR A 11 -9.92 19.85 2.04
N LEU A 12 -10.24 18.65 2.52
CA LEU A 12 -9.38 17.47 2.37
C LEU A 12 -9.13 17.15 0.90
N LEU A 13 -10.17 17.11 0.07
CA LEU A 13 -10.05 16.83 -1.37
C LEU A 13 -9.25 17.92 -2.07
N GLY A 14 -9.52 19.20 -1.78
CA GLY A 14 -8.82 20.33 -2.38
C GLY A 14 -7.32 20.36 -2.04
N ILE A 15 -6.95 20.16 -0.77
CA ILE A 15 -5.53 20.07 -0.35
C ILE A 15 -4.86 18.85 -1.01
N SER A 16 -5.57 17.71 -1.08
CA SER A 16 -5.03 16.49 -1.70
C SER A 16 -4.76 16.66 -3.19
N LEU A 17 -5.64 17.37 -3.92
CA LEU A 17 -5.44 17.71 -5.33
C LEU A 17 -4.22 18.60 -5.55
N ILE A 18 -4.03 19.62 -4.71
CA ILE A 18 -2.85 20.49 -4.77
C ILE A 18 -1.57 19.70 -4.49
N LEU A 19 -1.59 18.82 -3.49
CA LEU A 19 -0.43 18.00 -3.16
C LEU A 19 -0.08 17.01 -4.27
N ALA A 20 -1.09 16.35 -4.85
CA ALA A 20 -0.93 15.49 -6.03
C ALA A 20 -0.38 16.28 -7.23
N ALA A 21 -0.89 17.49 -7.46
CA ALA A 21 -0.39 18.38 -8.51
C ALA A 21 1.10 18.70 -8.34
N ILE A 22 1.55 19.04 -7.13
CA ILE A 22 2.96 19.33 -6.85
C ILE A 22 3.84 18.11 -7.11
N ILE A 23 3.40 16.93 -6.67
CA ILE A 23 4.12 15.67 -6.91
C ILE A 23 4.26 15.43 -8.42
N TYR A 24 3.18 15.61 -9.19
CA TYR A 24 3.18 15.35 -10.64
C TYR A 24 4.01 16.36 -11.40
N PHE A 25 3.95 17.63 -10.98
CA PHE A 25 4.73 18.71 -11.58
C PHE A 25 6.23 18.40 -11.49
N PHE A 26 6.72 18.04 -10.31
CA PHE A 26 8.13 17.70 -10.15
C PHE A 26 8.51 16.37 -10.82
N ALA A 27 7.63 15.36 -10.76
CA ALA A 27 7.86 14.09 -11.45
C ALA A 27 8.01 14.26 -12.98
N SER A 28 7.35 15.25 -13.59
CA SER A 28 7.46 15.52 -15.04
C SER A 28 8.86 15.94 -15.53
N ASN A 29 9.75 16.34 -14.60
CA ASN A 29 11.10 16.85 -14.89
C ASN A 29 11.18 17.92 -15.98
N TRP A 30 10.18 18.80 -16.08
CA TRP A 30 10.11 19.74 -17.19
C TRP A 30 11.39 20.60 -17.30
N GLY A 31 11.90 20.71 -18.53
CA GLY A 31 13.19 21.37 -18.84
C GLY A 31 13.14 22.90 -18.87
N GLY A 32 11.95 23.52 -18.73
CA GLY A 32 11.78 24.98 -18.80
C GLY A 32 12.28 25.76 -17.58
N LEU A 33 12.73 25.08 -16.51
CA LEU A 33 13.29 25.71 -15.31
C LEU A 33 14.74 25.28 -15.10
N ASP A 34 15.61 26.24 -14.86
CA ASP A 34 16.98 25.98 -14.45
C ASP A 34 17.04 25.35 -13.04
N ARG A 35 18.20 24.76 -12.69
CA ARG A 35 18.39 24.07 -11.41
C ARG A 35 18.09 24.97 -10.21
N THR A 36 18.52 26.24 -10.27
CA THR A 36 18.35 27.19 -9.17
C THR A 36 16.88 27.48 -8.93
N SER A 37 16.12 27.74 -9.99
CA SER A 37 14.67 27.97 -9.90
C SER A 37 13.94 26.76 -9.32
N LYS A 38 14.31 25.54 -9.71
CA LYS A 38 13.72 24.31 -9.15
C LYS A 38 14.00 24.18 -7.64
N ILE A 39 15.22 24.46 -7.19
CA ILE A 39 15.61 24.40 -5.78
C ILE A 39 14.91 25.48 -4.95
N VAL A 40 14.86 26.72 -5.44
CA VAL A 40 14.17 27.83 -4.78
C VAL A 40 12.67 27.55 -4.65
N LEU A 41 12.05 27.02 -5.71
CA LEU A 41 10.65 26.63 -5.69
C LEU A 41 10.37 25.54 -4.64
N ALA A 42 11.23 24.52 -4.55
CA ALA A 42 11.12 23.46 -3.56
C ALA A 42 11.20 24.00 -2.13
N ALA A 43 12.20 24.84 -1.84
CA ALA A 43 12.33 25.50 -0.54
C ALA A 43 11.13 26.41 -0.21
N ALA A 44 10.65 27.17 -1.20
CA ALA A 44 9.49 28.06 -1.05
C ALA A 44 8.21 27.28 -0.72
N LEU A 45 7.99 26.10 -1.33
CA LEU A 45 6.83 25.25 -1.04
C LEU A 45 6.82 24.74 0.41
N ILE A 46 7.98 24.35 0.94
CA ILE A 46 8.13 23.93 2.34
C ILE A 46 7.72 25.08 3.27
N VAL A 47 8.31 26.27 3.05
CA VAL A 47 8.02 27.46 3.85
C VAL A 47 6.56 27.87 3.73
N LEU A 48 5.99 27.80 2.52
CA LEU A 48 4.59 28.12 2.26
C LEU A 48 3.66 27.22 3.07
N PHE A 49 3.83 25.90 3.04
CA PHE A 49 2.90 24.99 3.74
C PHE A 49 3.00 25.11 5.26
N TYR A 50 4.19 25.22 5.83
CA TYR A 50 4.32 25.47 7.26
C TYR A 50 3.83 26.87 7.65
N GLY A 51 4.05 27.87 6.80
CA GLY A 51 3.50 29.22 6.96
C GLY A 51 1.97 29.20 6.97
N LEU A 52 1.35 28.50 6.02
CA LEU A 52 -0.10 28.30 5.98
C LEU A 52 -0.61 27.57 7.22
N SER A 53 0.12 26.55 7.70
CA SER A 53 -0.21 25.85 8.95
C SER A 53 -0.27 26.81 10.15
N PHE A 54 0.72 27.71 10.25
CA PHE A 54 0.78 28.74 11.29
C PHE A 54 -0.32 29.80 11.14
N VAL A 55 -0.55 30.26 9.92
CA VAL A 55 -1.58 31.25 9.59
C VAL A 55 -2.97 30.72 9.93
N PHE A 56 -3.32 29.51 9.50
CA PHE A 56 -4.62 28.89 9.82
C PHE A 56 -4.78 28.55 11.29
N ALA A 57 -3.68 28.37 12.03
CA ALA A 57 -3.78 28.29 13.48
C ALA A 57 -4.29 29.62 14.07
N ARG A 58 -3.86 30.77 13.56
CA ARG A 58 -4.15 32.10 14.15
C ARG A 58 -5.37 32.81 13.59
N ILE A 59 -5.67 32.63 12.31
CA ILE A 59 -6.69 33.42 11.62
C ILE A 59 -8.09 32.83 11.87
N SER A 60 -9.06 33.68 12.24
CA SER A 60 -10.48 33.33 12.46
C SER A 60 -11.33 33.31 11.18
N ALA A 61 -10.68 33.24 10.01
CA ALA A 61 -11.33 33.31 8.70
C ALA A 61 -12.15 32.05 8.36
N VAL A 62 -11.90 30.94 9.08
CA VAL A 62 -12.60 29.66 8.92
C VAL A 62 -13.02 29.12 10.30
N PRO A 63 -14.08 29.68 10.91
CA PRO A 63 -14.49 29.34 12.28
C PRO A 63 -14.81 27.85 12.44
N GLY A 64 -14.18 27.18 13.40
CA GLY A 64 -14.42 25.75 13.71
C GLY A 64 -13.68 24.73 12.80
N GLN A 65 -12.80 25.20 11.92
CA GLN A 65 -11.91 24.35 11.10
C GLN A 65 -10.42 24.70 11.25
N GLN A 66 -10.06 25.64 12.13
CA GLN A 66 -8.72 26.20 12.24
C GLN A 66 -7.67 25.13 12.55
N ALA A 67 -7.93 24.31 13.57
CA ALA A 67 -7.00 23.28 13.97
C ALA A 67 -6.94 22.15 12.93
N PHE A 68 -8.07 21.81 12.29
CA PHE A 68 -8.07 20.86 11.17
C PHE A 68 -7.19 21.32 10.00
N LEU A 69 -7.38 22.54 9.49
CA LEU A 69 -6.58 23.07 8.38
C LEU A 69 -5.12 23.23 8.76
N SER A 70 -4.83 23.77 9.96
CA SER A 70 -3.47 23.92 10.48
C SER A 70 -2.73 22.59 10.47
N ASN A 71 -3.36 21.51 10.95
CA ASN A 71 -2.76 20.17 10.98
C ASN A 71 -2.57 19.58 9.58
N MET A 72 -3.51 19.81 8.67
CA MET A 72 -3.37 19.33 7.28
C MET A 72 -2.20 20.00 6.58
N PHE A 73 -2.03 21.31 6.74
CA PHE A 73 -0.90 22.03 6.18
C PHE A 73 0.44 21.68 6.86
N LEU A 74 0.42 21.33 8.15
CA LEU A 74 1.61 20.82 8.85
C LEU A 74 2.10 19.50 8.23
N VAL A 75 1.16 18.57 7.96
CA VAL A 75 1.47 17.31 7.26
C VAL A 75 1.90 17.59 5.82
N ALA A 76 1.22 18.49 5.11
CA ALA A 76 1.58 18.88 3.74
C ALA A 76 3.00 19.45 3.66
N GLY A 77 3.44 20.26 4.62
CA GLY A 77 4.81 20.77 4.69
C GLY A 77 5.86 19.66 4.85
N CYS A 78 5.57 18.65 5.67
CA CYS A 78 6.43 17.48 5.78
C CYS A 78 6.46 16.65 4.49
N ILE A 79 5.35 16.56 3.76
CA ILE A 79 5.32 15.87 2.46
C ILE A 79 6.08 16.67 1.39
N ALA A 80 5.91 17.99 1.36
CA ALA A 80 6.63 18.88 0.45
C ALA A 80 8.15 18.78 0.64
N PHE A 81 8.64 18.57 1.85
CA PHE A 81 10.06 18.26 2.08
C PHE A 81 10.50 16.96 1.39
N GLY A 82 9.74 15.87 1.53
CA GLY A 82 10.03 14.61 0.84
C GLY A 82 10.08 14.77 -0.68
N VAL A 83 9.11 15.50 -1.23
CA VAL A 83 9.07 15.85 -2.66
C VAL A 83 10.28 16.70 -3.06
N SER A 84 10.73 17.63 -2.21
CA SER A 84 11.92 18.45 -2.45
C SER A 84 13.21 17.64 -2.45
N VAL A 85 13.33 16.64 -1.58
CA VAL A 85 14.46 15.69 -1.56
C VAL A 85 14.46 14.84 -2.83
N ALA A 86 13.29 14.36 -3.28
CA ALA A 86 13.14 13.63 -4.55
C ALA A 86 13.60 14.47 -5.74
N LEU A 87 13.13 15.72 -5.81
CA LEU A 87 13.50 16.67 -6.84
C LEU A 87 15.00 16.95 -6.84
N LEU A 88 15.63 17.06 -5.67
CA LEU A 88 17.07 17.27 -5.57
C LEU A 88 17.86 16.07 -6.10
N GLY A 89 17.36 14.86 -5.85
CA GLY A 89 17.88 13.63 -6.45
C GLY A 89 17.88 13.72 -7.97
N GLN A 90 16.73 14.11 -8.52
CA GLN A 90 16.49 14.28 -9.95
C GLN A 90 17.36 15.36 -10.61
N ILE A 91 17.46 16.55 -9.99
CA ILE A 91 18.25 17.69 -10.51
C ILE A 91 19.73 17.33 -10.71
N TYR A 92 20.27 16.47 -9.85
CA TYR A 92 21.67 16.09 -9.84
C TYR A 92 21.95 14.69 -10.38
N ASN A 93 20.97 14.05 -11.03
CA ASN A 93 21.11 12.68 -11.55
C ASN A 93 21.65 11.70 -10.51
N SER A 94 21.24 11.91 -9.26
CA SER A 94 21.55 11.04 -8.15
C SER A 94 20.32 10.21 -7.81
N HIS A 95 20.50 9.04 -7.18
CA HIS A 95 19.42 8.08 -6.91
C HIS A 95 18.19 8.70 -6.20
N ALA A 96 17.21 9.18 -6.99
CA ALA A 96 16.00 9.84 -6.50
C ALA A 96 15.01 8.85 -5.86
N ASP A 97 15.19 7.55 -6.06
CA ASP A 97 14.43 6.44 -5.48
C ASP A 97 15.25 5.63 -4.46
N SER A 98 16.43 6.12 -4.06
CA SER A 98 17.24 5.43 -3.08
C SER A 98 16.53 5.32 -1.74
N TYR A 99 16.87 4.27 -1.01
CA TYR A 99 16.59 4.17 0.43
C TYR A 99 16.96 5.45 1.20
N GLY A 100 17.99 6.17 0.73
CA GLY A 100 18.44 7.44 1.27
C GLY A 100 17.35 8.51 1.29
N LEU A 101 16.56 8.65 0.23
CA LEU A 101 15.44 9.59 0.20
C LEU A 101 14.47 9.35 1.36
N PHE A 102 14.05 8.11 1.54
CA PHE A 102 13.05 7.74 2.53
C PHE A 102 13.59 7.91 3.95
N PHE A 103 14.86 7.59 4.19
CA PHE A 103 15.49 7.86 5.47
C PHE A 103 15.66 9.35 5.76
N ILE A 104 16.13 10.14 4.80
CA ILE A 104 16.24 11.60 4.95
C ILE A 104 14.87 12.21 5.24
N TRP A 105 13.83 11.79 4.52
CA TRP A 105 12.45 12.22 4.75
C TRP A 105 11.90 11.77 6.11
N SER A 106 12.29 10.59 6.58
CA SER A 106 11.84 10.08 7.88
C SER A 106 12.32 10.93 9.07
N VAL A 107 13.45 11.63 8.96
CA VAL A 107 14.03 12.44 10.05
C VAL A 107 13.07 13.55 10.52
N PRO A 108 12.62 14.49 9.68
CA PRO A 108 11.65 15.50 10.12
C PRO A 108 10.29 14.88 10.47
N ALA A 109 9.86 13.81 9.81
CA ALA A 109 8.63 13.12 10.18
C ALA A 109 8.71 12.56 11.62
N LEU A 110 9.85 11.98 12.00
CA LEU A 110 10.11 11.46 13.35
C LEU A 110 10.17 12.58 14.37
N LEU A 111 10.89 13.66 14.09
CA LEU A 111 10.96 14.83 14.95
C LEU A 111 9.55 15.43 15.17
N LEU A 112 8.79 15.60 14.10
CA LEU A 112 7.40 16.06 14.19
C LEU A 112 6.53 15.06 14.94
N SER A 113 6.73 13.75 14.80
CA SER A 113 6.00 12.74 15.58
C SER A 113 6.27 12.87 17.08
N TRP A 114 7.52 13.15 17.46
CA TRP A 114 7.92 13.32 18.85
C TRP A 114 7.41 14.64 19.44
N ILE A 115 7.56 15.74 18.71
CA ILE A 115 7.11 17.08 19.10
C ILE A 115 5.59 17.12 19.21
N THR A 116 4.89 16.68 18.17
CA THR A 116 3.43 16.83 18.05
C THR A 116 2.65 15.73 18.74
N ARG A 117 3.25 14.53 18.88
CA ARG A 117 2.55 13.29 19.26
C ARG A 117 1.32 12.99 18.39
N TYR A 118 1.30 13.50 17.17
CA TYR A 118 0.19 13.36 16.24
C TYR A 118 0.33 12.06 15.44
N ASN A 119 -0.71 11.21 15.48
CA ASN A 119 -0.69 9.87 14.88
C ASN A 119 -0.23 9.83 13.40
N PRO A 120 -0.65 10.76 12.52
CA PRO A 120 -0.16 10.81 11.15
C PRO A 120 1.36 10.90 11.01
N PHE A 121 2.07 11.60 11.90
CA PHE A 121 3.54 11.65 11.83
C PHE A 121 4.19 10.36 12.31
N TYR A 122 3.64 9.68 13.31
CA TYR A 122 4.11 8.33 13.68
C TYR A 122 3.94 7.35 12.52
N MET A 123 2.79 7.40 11.83
CA MET A 123 2.50 6.54 10.68
C MET A 123 3.35 6.88 9.47
N LEU A 124 3.50 8.17 9.15
CA LEU A 124 4.38 8.62 8.08
C LEU A 124 5.82 8.17 8.33
N SER A 125 6.35 8.41 9.52
CA SER A 125 7.71 7.97 9.89
C SER A 125 7.87 6.46 9.76
N TYR A 126 6.91 5.70 10.28
CA TYR A 126 6.92 4.24 10.21
C TYR A 126 6.94 3.75 8.76
N VAL A 127 6.05 4.28 7.91
CA VAL A 127 5.98 3.91 6.49
C VAL A 127 7.27 4.27 5.77
N LEU A 128 7.81 5.47 5.99
CA LEU A 128 9.06 5.91 5.36
C LEU A 128 10.25 5.04 5.78
N ILE A 129 10.38 4.69 7.06
CA ILE A 129 11.48 3.83 7.54
C ILE A 129 11.34 2.42 6.97
N GLN A 130 10.14 1.85 6.94
CA GLN A 130 9.93 0.52 6.36
C GLN A 130 10.19 0.49 4.87
N LEU A 131 9.75 1.51 4.12
CA LEU A 131 10.06 1.65 2.70
C LEU A 131 11.57 1.85 2.47
N GLY A 132 12.22 2.67 3.28
CA GLY A 132 13.67 2.87 3.22
C GLY A 132 14.45 1.59 3.47
N LEU A 133 14.07 0.81 4.50
CA LEU A 133 14.66 -0.50 4.77
C LEU A 133 14.39 -1.49 3.63
N TRP A 134 13.17 -1.51 3.09
CA TRP A 134 12.81 -2.36 1.97
C TRP A 134 13.66 -2.04 0.75
N LEU A 135 13.77 -0.77 0.36
CA LEU A 135 14.56 -0.35 -0.80
C LEU A 135 16.07 -0.45 -0.58
N TYR A 136 16.53 -0.49 0.67
CA TYR A 136 17.93 -0.74 0.99
C TYR A 136 18.33 -2.18 0.67
N PHE A 137 17.47 -3.14 0.99
CA PHE A 137 17.70 -4.57 0.69
C PHE A 137 17.17 -4.98 -0.68
N TYR A 138 16.08 -4.40 -1.17
CA TYR A 138 15.44 -4.72 -2.45
C TYR A 138 15.33 -3.44 -3.29
N PRO A 139 16.46 -2.90 -3.77
CA PRO A 139 16.47 -1.73 -4.65
C PRO A 139 15.71 -2.01 -5.95
N THR A 140 14.90 -1.05 -6.40
CA THR A 140 13.95 -1.19 -7.53
C THR A 140 14.61 -1.60 -8.86
N MET A 141 15.88 -1.26 -9.05
CA MET A 141 16.62 -1.47 -10.31
C MET A 141 17.52 -2.69 -10.32
N GLN A 142 17.66 -3.36 -9.19
CA GLN A 142 18.68 -4.38 -9.03
C GLN A 142 18.04 -5.61 -8.37
N SER A 143 17.90 -6.68 -9.16
CA SER A 143 17.60 -8.00 -8.62
C SER A 143 18.86 -8.55 -7.96
N VAL A 144 19.07 -8.26 -6.68
CA VAL A 144 20.20 -8.82 -5.93
C VAL A 144 19.82 -10.26 -5.53
N PRO A 145 20.45 -11.31 -6.09
CA PRO A 145 20.22 -12.66 -5.60
C PRO A 145 20.83 -12.75 -4.20
N TYR A 146 20.01 -13.12 -3.23
CA TYR A 146 20.44 -13.32 -1.86
C TYR A 146 20.47 -14.81 -1.57
N SER A 147 21.55 -15.27 -0.94
CA SER A 147 21.58 -16.60 -0.33
C SER A 147 20.45 -16.72 0.70
N GLU A 148 19.96 -17.94 0.91
CA GLU A 148 18.86 -18.20 1.86
C GLU A 148 19.12 -17.57 3.24
N LEU A 149 20.32 -17.76 3.78
CA LEU A 149 20.71 -17.22 5.09
C LEU A 149 20.66 -15.68 5.11
N ARG A 150 21.07 -15.03 4.02
CA ARG A 150 21.01 -13.57 3.91
C ARG A 150 19.57 -13.08 3.81
N SER A 151 18.74 -13.70 2.98
CA SER A 151 17.30 -13.41 2.89
C SER A 151 16.59 -13.60 4.24
N LEU A 152 16.93 -14.66 4.97
CA LEU A 152 16.42 -14.91 6.31
C LEU A 152 16.90 -13.83 7.30
N SER A 153 18.17 -13.43 7.24
CA SER A 153 18.69 -12.34 8.07
C SER A 153 17.98 -11.00 7.81
N ILE A 154 17.63 -10.71 6.55
CA ILE A 154 16.87 -9.50 6.16
C ILE A 154 15.48 -9.55 6.78
N ALA A 155 14.76 -10.67 6.63
CA ALA A 155 13.47 -10.86 7.29
C ALA A 155 13.57 -10.75 8.82
N GLY A 156 14.67 -11.25 9.41
CA GLY A 156 15.00 -11.09 10.83
C GLY A 156 15.18 -9.64 11.26
N VAL A 157 15.80 -8.78 10.42
CA VAL A 157 15.90 -7.33 10.67
C VAL A 157 14.51 -6.70 10.69
N PHE A 158 13.64 -7.03 9.73
CA PHE A 158 12.25 -6.54 9.73
C PHE A 158 11.49 -6.99 10.98
N ALA A 159 11.64 -8.24 11.40
CA ALA A 159 11.04 -8.75 12.63
C ALA A 159 11.57 -7.98 13.85
N LEU A 160 12.89 -7.79 13.97
CA LEU A 160 13.51 -7.13 15.11
C LEU A 160 13.10 -5.66 15.24
N VAL A 161 13.15 -4.89 14.15
CA VAL A 161 12.76 -3.47 14.14
C VAL A 161 11.31 -3.31 14.60
N ASN A 162 10.42 -4.17 14.09
CA ASN A 162 9.01 -4.15 14.46
C ASN A 162 8.76 -4.62 15.89
N LEU A 163 9.50 -5.61 16.38
CA LEU A 163 9.44 -6.04 17.78
C LEU A 163 9.86 -4.91 18.72
N VAL A 164 10.95 -4.20 18.42
CA VAL A 164 11.42 -3.07 19.23
C VAL A 164 10.37 -1.95 19.25
N LEU A 165 9.85 -1.55 18.08
CA LEU A 165 8.81 -0.53 18.00
C LEU A 165 7.53 -0.94 18.75
N PHE A 166 7.14 -2.20 18.62
CA PHE A 166 6.02 -2.76 19.37
C PHE A 166 6.26 -2.68 20.87
N LEU A 167 7.44 -3.11 21.36
CA LEU A 167 7.79 -3.07 22.78
C LEU A 167 7.83 -1.63 23.32
N LEU A 168 8.39 -0.68 22.57
CA LEU A 168 8.40 0.74 22.94
C LEU A 168 6.98 1.31 23.08
N ALA A 169 6.07 0.94 22.17
CA ALA A 169 4.67 1.35 22.24
C ALA A 169 3.92 0.60 23.37
N PHE A 170 4.15 -0.70 23.52
CA PHE A 170 3.54 -1.55 24.54
C PHE A 170 3.94 -1.11 25.94
N LEU A 171 5.20 -0.74 26.16
CA LEU A 171 5.73 -0.19 27.42
C LEU A 171 5.39 1.31 27.59
N HIS A 172 4.53 1.88 26.74
CA HIS A 172 4.04 3.26 26.83
C HIS A 172 5.13 4.34 26.71
N ARG A 173 6.32 3.98 26.19
CA ARG A 173 7.39 4.93 25.87
C ARG A 173 7.05 5.75 24.62
N ILE A 174 6.30 5.16 23.68
CA ILE A 174 5.70 5.83 22.52
C ILE A 174 4.17 5.75 22.63
N ARG A 175 3.48 6.90 22.61
CA ARG A 175 2.02 6.97 22.75
C ARG A 175 1.33 6.98 21.38
N SER A 176 1.30 5.83 20.71
CA SER A 176 0.59 5.66 19.43
C SER A 176 -0.01 4.26 19.31
N ALA A 177 -1.33 4.16 19.51
CA ALA A 177 -2.05 2.90 19.33
C ALA A 177 -1.96 2.34 17.90
N PRO A 178 -2.10 3.15 16.82
CA PRO A 178 -1.90 2.65 15.46
C PRO A 178 -0.52 2.04 15.24
N LEU A 179 0.54 2.66 15.78
CA LEU A 179 1.91 2.16 15.66
C LEU A 179 2.09 0.83 16.38
N GLN A 180 1.51 0.70 17.58
CA GLN A 180 1.55 -0.54 18.34
C GLN A 180 0.94 -1.71 17.56
N TYR A 181 -0.26 -1.53 17.00
CA TYR A 181 -0.94 -2.60 16.26
C TYR A 181 -0.24 -2.89 14.93
N MET A 182 0.24 -1.87 14.22
CA MET A 182 0.92 -2.04 12.94
C MET A 182 2.26 -2.78 13.13
N SER A 183 3.10 -2.34 14.06
CA SER A 183 4.39 -2.99 14.35
C SER A 183 4.22 -4.42 14.84
N PHE A 184 3.24 -4.68 15.72
CA PHE A 184 2.91 -6.05 16.14
C PHE A 184 2.50 -6.94 14.95
N THR A 185 1.67 -6.42 14.05
CA THR A 185 1.19 -7.17 12.88
C THR A 185 2.33 -7.46 11.91
N VAL A 186 3.14 -6.46 11.57
CA VAL A 186 4.26 -6.63 10.65
C VAL A 186 5.36 -7.52 11.25
N PHE A 187 5.58 -7.49 12.56
CA PHE A 187 6.44 -8.45 13.25
C PHE A 187 5.97 -9.89 13.02
N HIS A 188 4.69 -10.19 13.20
CA HIS A 188 4.15 -11.53 12.94
C HIS A 188 4.20 -11.92 11.46
N ILE A 189 4.00 -10.98 10.53
CA ILE A 189 4.15 -11.23 9.09
C ILE A 189 5.59 -11.58 8.75
N ALA A 190 6.58 -10.84 9.28
CA ALA A 190 7.99 -11.11 9.06
C ALA A 190 8.39 -12.49 9.62
N MET A 191 7.95 -12.82 10.85
CA MET A 191 8.19 -14.14 11.44
C MET A 191 7.54 -15.26 10.63
N LEU A 192 6.30 -15.08 10.14
CA LEU A 192 5.63 -16.04 9.28
C LEU A 192 6.39 -16.25 7.96
N ALA A 193 6.84 -15.16 7.32
CA ALA A 193 7.61 -15.23 6.09
C ALA A 193 8.91 -16.04 6.26
N MET A 194 9.60 -15.92 7.40
CA MET A 194 10.78 -16.72 7.71
C MET A 194 10.49 -18.22 7.85
N THR A 195 9.24 -18.61 8.10
CA THR A 195 8.84 -20.02 8.13
C THR A 195 8.55 -20.63 6.76
N ASN A 196 8.62 -19.84 5.67
CA ASN A 196 8.28 -20.30 4.33
C ASN A 196 9.26 -21.37 3.84
N SER A 197 8.80 -22.62 3.82
CA SER A 197 9.62 -23.76 3.38
C SER A 197 9.84 -23.78 1.87
N PHE A 198 9.00 -23.10 1.07
CA PHE A 198 9.19 -22.96 -0.38
C PHE A 198 10.23 -21.90 -0.75
N ALA A 199 10.46 -20.93 0.14
CA ALA A 199 11.43 -19.86 -0.07
C ALA A 199 12.77 -20.13 0.63
N PHE A 200 12.77 -21.02 1.63
CA PHE A 200 13.92 -21.34 2.48
C PHE A 200 14.00 -22.85 2.71
N ASP A 201 14.57 -23.59 1.76
CA ASP A 201 14.58 -25.06 1.78
C ASP A 201 15.31 -25.58 3.02
N GLY A 202 16.45 -24.97 3.39
CA GLY A 202 17.26 -25.42 4.52
C GLY A 202 16.76 -24.94 5.89
N TYR A 203 16.11 -23.78 5.95
CA TYR A 203 15.82 -23.09 7.22
C TYR A 203 14.34 -22.91 7.54
N GLY A 204 13.45 -22.95 6.55
CA GLY A 204 12.02 -22.65 6.72
C GLY A 204 11.35 -23.56 7.74
N LEU A 205 11.69 -24.85 7.75
CA LEU A 205 11.19 -25.82 8.72
C LEU A 205 11.66 -25.50 10.14
N VAL A 206 12.95 -25.22 10.32
CA VAL A 206 13.55 -24.90 11.63
C VAL A 206 12.96 -23.61 12.21
N MET A 207 12.68 -22.62 11.35
CA MET A 207 12.08 -21.35 11.75
C MET A 207 10.65 -21.46 12.30
N ASN A 208 9.97 -22.60 12.12
CA ASN A 208 8.70 -22.86 12.80
C ASN A 208 8.85 -22.85 14.34
N ILE A 209 9.96 -23.37 14.86
CA ILE A 209 10.21 -23.49 16.32
C ILE A 209 10.22 -22.11 17.01
N PRO A 210 11.08 -21.15 16.62
CA PRO A 210 11.08 -19.83 17.24
C PRO A 210 9.75 -19.10 17.03
N TYR A 211 9.07 -19.30 15.90
CA TYR A 211 7.79 -18.61 15.69
C TYR A 211 6.66 -19.15 16.59
N ILE A 212 6.56 -20.47 16.76
CA ILE A 212 5.63 -21.09 17.71
C ILE A 212 5.93 -20.59 19.13
N ALA A 213 7.21 -20.51 19.50
CA ALA A 213 7.62 -19.98 20.81
C ALA A 213 7.18 -18.52 21.01
N VAL A 214 7.33 -17.67 19.99
CA VAL A 214 6.86 -16.27 20.01
C VAL A 214 5.34 -16.19 20.19
N ILE A 215 4.57 -17.01 19.46
CA ILE A 215 3.12 -17.05 19.60
C ILE A 215 2.71 -17.50 21.00
N ALA A 216 3.34 -18.56 21.53
CA ALA A 216 3.09 -19.08 22.88
C ALA A 216 3.43 -18.05 23.96
N LEU A 217 4.56 -17.36 23.82
CA LEU A 217 4.97 -16.27 24.70
C LEU A 217 3.97 -15.11 24.64
N GLY A 218 3.48 -14.75 23.45
CA GLY A 218 2.43 -13.75 23.27
C GLY A 218 1.16 -14.10 24.05
N PHE A 219 0.71 -15.36 23.99
CA PHE A 219 -0.42 -15.83 24.80
C PHE A 219 -0.15 -15.72 26.30
N TYR A 220 1.02 -16.16 26.75
CA TYR A 220 1.41 -16.07 28.16
C TYR A 220 1.43 -14.61 28.64
N ILE A 221 2.10 -13.71 27.92
CA ILE A 221 2.21 -12.29 28.29
C ILE A 221 0.83 -11.63 28.32
N PHE A 222 0.02 -11.79 27.27
CA PHE A 222 -1.25 -11.08 27.15
C PHE A 222 -2.40 -11.69 27.96
N ILE A 223 -2.18 -12.85 28.60
CA ILE A 223 -3.15 -13.46 29.54
C ILE A 223 -2.68 -13.28 30.99
N LYS A 224 -1.42 -13.57 31.30
CA LYS A 224 -0.91 -13.68 32.67
C LYS A 224 -0.14 -12.46 33.16
N VAL A 225 0.68 -11.84 32.30
CA VAL A 225 1.55 -10.73 32.71
C VAL A 225 0.81 -9.40 32.61
N ARG A 226 0.23 -9.11 31.45
CA ARG A 226 -0.50 -7.87 31.19
C ARG A 226 -1.67 -8.13 30.25
N LEU A 227 -2.86 -8.29 30.84
CA LEU A 227 -4.07 -8.57 30.09
C LEU A 227 -4.34 -7.47 29.06
N ASN A 228 -4.22 -7.81 27.78
CA ASN A 228 -4.59 -6.94 26.67
C ASN A 228 -5.38 -7.75 25.65
N LYS A 229 -6.71 -7.63 25.70
CA LYS A 229 -7.63 -8.40 24.85
C LYS A 229 -7.35 -8.17 23.36
N THR A 230 -7.01 -6.94 22.97
CA THR A 230 -6.70 -6.61 21.58
C THR A 230 -5.47 -7.36 21.07
N LEU A 231 -4.35 -7.26 21.77
CA LEU A 231 -3.10 -7.92 21.36
C LEU A 231 -3.23 -9.45 21.44
N LEU A 232 -3.95 -9.94 22.44
CA LEU A 232 -4.29 -11.36 22.55
C LEU A 232 -5.07 -11.86 21.33
N THR A 233 -6.02 -11.06 20.81
CA THR A 233 -6.73 -11.41 19.58
C THR A 233 -5.86 -11.33 18.34
N LEU A 234 -5.00 -10.33 18.20
CA LEU A 234 -4.05 -10.26 17.09
C LEU A 234 -3.06 -11.43 17.12
N ASN A 235 -2.63 -11.88 18.31
CA ASN A 235 -1.77 -13.05 18.46
C ASN A 235 -2.50 -14.36 18.05
N ALA A 236 -3.79 -14.49 18.37
CA ALA A 236 -4.61 -15.60 17.90
C ALA A 236 -4.83 -15.58 16.37
N LEU A 237 -4.91 -14.38 15.78
CA LEU A 237 -4.91 -14.23 14.32
C LEU A 237 -3.60 -14.72 13.72
N ALA A 238 -2.46 -14.36 14.32
CA ALA A 238 -1.15 -14.82 13.86
C ALA A 238 -0.99 -16.34 13.95
N LEU A 239 -1.48 -16.98 15.03
CA LEU A 239 -1.55 -18.44 15.14
C LEU A 239 -2.39 -19.05 14.02
N SER A 240 -3.55 -18.45 13.73
CA SER A 240 -4.41 -18.94 12.66
C SER A 240 -3.74 -18.80 11.29
N ALA A 241 -3.12 -17.65 11.01
CA ALA A 241 -2.36 -17.42 9.78
C ALA A 241 -1.20 -18.42 9.62
N PHE A 242 -0.47 -18.70 10.69
CA PHE A 242 0.57 -19.74 10.71
C PHE A 242 0.01 -21.12 10.36
N ALA A 243 -1.07 -21.54 11.02
CA ALA A 243 -1.66 -22.85 10.78
C ALA A 243 -2.16 -23.03 9.33
N VAL A 244 -2.68 -21.94 8.74
CA VAL A 244 -3.17 -21.92 7.35
C VAL A 244 -2.03 -21.98 6.35
N PHE A 245 -0.99 -21.19 6.61
CA PHE A 245 0.19 -21.17 5.77
C PHE A 245 0.86 -22.55 5.76
N LYS A 246 0.98 -23.20 6.93
CA LYS A 246 1.46 -24.59 7.03
C LYS A 246 0.52 -25.60 6.36
N PHE A 247 -0.80 -25.39 6.42
CA PHE A 247 -1.74 -26.22 5.67
C PHE A 247 -1.47 -26.17 4.17
N ILE A 248 -1.25 -24.97 3.60
CA ILE A 248 -0.93 -24.79 2.19
C ILE A 248 0.41 -25.46 1.83
N GLU A 249 1.45 -25.25 2.64
CA GLU A 249 2.75 -25.90 2.44
C GLU A 249 2.65 -27.43 2.40
N LEU A 250 1.93 -27.99 3.37
CA LEU A 250 1.73 -29.44 3.45
C LEU A 250 0.82 -29.97 2.35
N ALA A 251 -0.16 -29.18 1.89
CA ALA A 251 -1.05 -29.56 0.79
C ALA A 251 -0.27 -29.72 -0.51
N GLU A 252 0.66 -28.81 -0.79
CA GLU A 252 1.51 -28.89 -1.98
C GLU A 252 2.46 -30.09 -1.91
N ALA A 253 3.12 -30.30 -0.77
CA ALA A 253 4.13 -31.36 -0.63
C ALA A 253 3.54 -32.77 -0.48
N TYR A 254 2.35 -32.91 0.12
CA TYR A 254 1.79 -34.21 0.55
C TYR A 254 0.30 -34.40 0.18
N SER A 255 -0.17 -33.76 -0.89
CA SER A 255 -1.57 -33.90 -1.34
C SER A 255 -1.97 -35.37 -1.53
N SER A 256 -3.08 -35.74 -0.92
CA SER A 256 -3.72 -37.05 -1.05
C SER A 256 -5.19 -36.94 -0.64
N SER A 257 -6.02 -37.92 -1.00
CA SER A 257 -7.42 -37.94 -0.57
C SER A 257 -7.53 -37.89 0.95
N LEU A 258 -6.68 -38.62 1.67
CA LEU A 258 -6.63 -38.58 3.13
C LEU A 258 -6.22 -37.21 3.66
N PHE A 259 -5.21 -36.57 3.05
CA PHE A 259 -4.79 -35.22 3.44
C PHE A 259 -5.96 -34.23 3.37
N PHE A 260 -6.73 -34.24 2.28
CA PHE A 260 -7.87 -33.33 2.14
C PHE A 260 -9.04 -33.66 3.07
N VAL A 261 -9.27 -34.94 3.40
CA VAL A 261 -10.23 -35.33 4.46
C VAL A 261 -9.78 -34.75 5.80
N PHE A 262 -8.49 -34.88 6.15
CA PHE A 262 -7.95 -34.25 7.35
C PHE A 262 -8.01 -32.72 7.29
N GLY A 263 -7.89 -32.12 6.11
CA GLY A 263 -8.10 -30.68 5.89
C GLY A 263 -9.51 -30.22 6.27
N LEU A 264 -10.54 -30.99 5.90
CA LEU A 264 -11.92 -30.71 6.32
C LEU A 264 -12.10 -30.83 7.84
N ILE A 265 -11.49 -31.84 8.47
CA ILE A 265 -11.50 -32.01 9.94
C ILE A 265 -10.76 -30.85 10.60
N PHE A 266 -9.62 -30.44 10.05
CA PHE A 266 -8.81 -29.33 10.53
C PHE A 266 -9.60 -28.02 10.51
N VAL A 267 -10.39 -27.75 9.47
CA VAL A 267 -11.29 -26.59 9.43
C VAL A 267 -12.31 -26.64 10.56
N ALA A 268 -12.93 -27.79 10.82
CA ALA A 268 -13.88 -27.94 11.92
C ALA A 268 -13.21 -27.67 13.28
N LEU A 269 -11.98 -28.16 13.49
CA LEU A 269 -11.18 -27.91 14.69
C LEU A 269 -10.81 -26.43 14.82
N LEU A 270 -10.36 -25.79 13.74
CA LEU A 270 -9.99 -24.37 13.71
C LEU A 270 -11.18 -23.46 14.01
N LEU A 271 -12.35 -23.72 13.41
CA LEU A 271 -13.58 -22.98 13.67
C LEU A 271 -14.09 -23.19 15.10
N THR A 272 -14.01 -24.41 15.63
CA THR A 272 -14.41 -24.74 17.01
C THR A 272 -13.47 -24.08 18.02
N GLY A 273 -12.16 -24.18 17.79
CA GLY A 273 -11.13 -23.54 18.60
C GLY A 273 -11.29 -22.02 18.63
N ASN A 274 -11.62 -21.39 17.49
CA ASN A 274 -11.96 -19.97 17.40
C ASN A 274 -13.14 -19.61 18.30
N VAL A 275 -14.25 -20.37 18.24
CA VAL A 275 -15.43 -20.12 19.11
C VAL A 275 -15.06 -20.26 20.59
N TRP A 276 -14.32 -21.30 20.95
CA TRP A 276 -13.90 -21.55 22.33
C TRP A 276 -12.97 -20.44 22.85
N PHE A 277 -12.00 -20.03 22.03
CA PHE A 277 -11.09 -18.93 22.34
C PHE A 277 -11.84 -17.62 22.61
N PHE A 278 -12.80 -17.24 21.77
CA PHE A 278 -13.57 -16.00 22.01
C PHE A 278 -14.52 -16.11 23.19
N ARG A 279 -15.06 -17.29 23.50
CA ARG A 279 -15.80 -17.53 24.75
C ARG A 279 -14.89 -17.35 25.97
N TYR A 280 -13.67 -17.87 25.91
CA TYR A 280 -12.66 -17.69 26.96
C TYR A 280 -12.26 -16.22 27.12
N LEU A 281 -11.99 -15.53 26.00
CA LEU A 281 -11.67 -14.10 25.98
C LEU A 281 -12.76 -13.23 26.63
N ASN A 282 -14.03 -13.56 26.39
CA ASN A 282 -15.17 -12.85 26.97
C ASN A 282 -15.34 -13.10 28.48
N ARG A 283 -14.78 -14.19 29.02
CA ARG A 283 -14.75 -14.49 30.45
C ARG A 283 -13.57 -13.81 31.16
N LEU A 284 -12.47 -13.56 30.45
CA LEU A 284 -11.30 -12.86 31.00
C LEU A 284 -11.66 -11.43 31.43
N GLY A 285 -11.40 -11.11 32.70
CA GLY A 285 -11.60 -9.77 33.28
C GLY A 285 -13.00 -9.48 33.80
N LYS A 286 -13.91 -10.45 33.85
CA LYS A 286 -15.17 -10.33 34.61
C LYS A 286 -14.94 -10.86 36.03
N THR A 287 -15.12 -10.03 37.05
CA THR A 287 -15.20 -10.50 38.45
C THR A 287 -16.40 -11.43 38.60
N PRO A 288 -16.31 -12.52 39.39
CA PRO A 288 -17.47 -13.31 39.74
C PRO A 288 -18.49 -12.40 40.46
N PRO A 289 -19.81 -12.63 40.33
CA PRO A 289 -20.75 -11.97 41.21
C PRO A 289 -20.51 -12.51 42.63
N GLU A 290 -19.86 -11.71 43.47
CA GLU A 290 -19.83 -11.98 44.91
C GLU A 290 -21.26 -11.90 45.44
N ALA A 291 -21.70 -13.01 46.03
CA ALA A 291 -22.98 -13.10 46.72
C ALA A 291 -22.93 -12.21 47.96
N GLY A 292 -23.73 -11.14 47.94
CA GLY A 292 -24.23 -10.42 49.11
C GLY A 292 -23.18 -9.78 50.01
N ILE A 293 -23.07 -8.44 49.97
CA ILE A 293 -23.16 -7.55 51.13
C ILE A 293 -23.44 -6.14 50.58
N THR A 294 -24.56 -5.58 51.00
CA THR A 294 -24.88 -4.16 50.90
C THR A 294 -23.90 -3.39 51.79
N ASP A 295 -23.10 -2.48 51.25
CA ASP A 295 -22.78 -1.23 51.96
C ASP A 295 -22.22 -0.09 51.08
N ILE A 296 -23.04 0.95 51.04
CA ILE A 296 -22.84 2.41 51.07
C ILE A 296 -21.43 2.99 50.73
N SER A 297 -21.46 3.81 49.66
CA SER A 297 -20.63 4.98 49.34
C SER A 297 -19.09 4.89 49.45
N THR A 298 -18.43 4.88 48.30
CA THR A 298 -17.32 5.81 48.04
C THR A 298 -17.30 6.18 46.55
N SER A 299 -17.48 7.47 46.25
CA SER A 299 -17.30 8.04 44.93
C SER A 299 -15.82 8.02 44.55
N LYS A 300 -15.33 6.91 43.98
CA LYS A 300 -14.10 6.92 43.19
C LYS A 300 -14.47 7.31 41.78
N THR A 301 -13.93 8.45 41.37
CA THR A 301 -13.95 8.97 40.01
C THR A 301 -13.20 7.97 39.13
N GLU A 302 -13.89 6.97 38.61
CA GLU A 302 -13.39 6.12 37.54
C GLU A 302 -13.27 6.98 36.29
N THR A 303 -12.05 7.43 35.99
CA THR A 303 -11.67 7.77 34.63
C THR A 303 -11.72 6.49 33.80
N THR A 304 -12.91 6.18 33.28
CA THR A 304 -13.15 5.11 32.31
C THR A 304 -12.31 5.39 31.07
N VAL A 305 -11.19 4.67 30.96
CA VAL A 305 -10.31 4.70 29.79
C VAL A 305 -11.08 4.17 28.57
N PRO A 306 -10.96 4.78 27.37
CA PRO A 306 -11.74 4.40 26.16
C PRO A 306 -11.46 3.00 25.57
N GLU A 307 -10.73 2.13 26.27
CA GLU A 307 -10.17 0.88 25.71
C GLU A 307 -11.21 -0.23 25.47
N GLU A 308 -12.34 -0.21 26.16
CA GLU A 308 -13.36 -1.28 26.07
C GLU A 308 -13.96 -1.41 24.65
N HIS A 309 -14.29 -0.29 24.00
CA HIS A 309 -14.88 -0.32 22.65
C HIS A 309 -13.90 -0.75 21.54
N GLY A 310 -12.60 -0.51 21.71
CA GLY A 310 -11.58 -0.88 20.72
C GLY A 310 -11.32 -2.38 20.67
N SER A 311 -11.24 -3.01 21.85
CA SER A 311 -10.96 -4.45 21.98
C SER A 311 -12.05 -5.33 21.40
N GLU A 312 -13.32 -4.94 21.57
CA GLU A 312 -14.46 -5.69 21.06
C GLU A 312 -14.52 -5.68 19.51
N TRP A 313 -14.21 -4.54 18.89
CA TRP A 313 -14.17 -4.43 17.44
C TRP A 313 -13.06 -5.28 16.81
N ILE A 314 -11.86 -5.26 17.39
CA ILE A 314 -10.72 -6.06 16.91
C ILE A 314 -11.00 -7.55 17.10
N SER A 315 -11.52 -7.94 18.26
CA SER A 315 -11.97 -9.31 18.55
C SER A 315 -12.95 -9.82 17.49
N LYS A 316 -14.01 -9.04 17.22
CA LYS A 316 -15.00 -9.36 16.20
C LYS A 316 -14.37 -9.43 14.81
N THR A 317 -13.41 -8.57 14.50
CA THR A 317 -12.73 -8.57 13.19
C THR A 317 -11.84 -9.79 13.01
N VAL A 318 -10.99 -10.12 13.98
CA VAL A 318 -10.13 -11.32 13.97
C VAL A 318 -10.96 -12.59 13.85
N SER A 319 -12.00 -12.76 14.69
CA SER A 319 -12.87 -13.93 14.63
C SER A 319 -13.45 -14.15 13.23
N ARG A 320 -13.74 -13.06 12.51
CA ARG A 320 -14.25 -13.13 11.14
C ARG A 320 -13.17 -13.51 10.14
N VAL A 321 -11.95 -12.97 10.25
CA VAL A 321 -10.83 -13.36 9.37
C VAL A 321 -10.57 -14.86 9.50
N ILE A 322 -10.53 -15.38 10.73
CA ILE A 322 -10.34 -16.81 10.99
C ILE A 322 -11.44 -17.66 10.33
N LYS A 323 -12.70 -17.19 10.35
CA LYS A 323 -13.80 -17.89 9.65
C LYS A 323 -13.65 -17.87 8.13
N VAL A 324 -13.30 -16.72 7.53
CA VAL A 324 -13.05 -16.60 6.08
C VAL A 324 -11.93 -17.54 5.67
N VAL A 325 -10.86 -17.57 6.46
CA VAL A 325 -9.72 -18.43 6.24
C VAL A 325 -10.08 -19.92 6.38
N GLY A 326 -10.86 -20.31 7.39
CA GLY A 326 -11.40 -21.67 7.51
C GLY A 326 -12.29 -22.07 6.32
N VAL A 327 -13.09 -21.14 5.79
CA VAL A 327 -13.87 -21.36 4.56
C VAL A 327 -12.96 -21.62 3.37
N LEU A 328 -11.89 -20.85 3.19
CA LEU A 328 -10.94 -21.04 2.09
C LEU A 328 -10.27 -22.40 2.14
N ILE A 329 -9.77 -22.82 3.31
CA ILE A 329 -9.21 -24.17 3.50
C ILE A 329 -10.26 -25.24 3.19
N GLY A 330 -11.49 -25.04 3.67
CA GLY A 330 -12.60 -25.97 3.45
C GLY A 330 -12.91 -26.13 1.96
N SER A 331 -12.93 -25.03 1.21
CA SER A 331 -13.09 -25.02 -0.25
C SER A 331 -11.93 -25.72 -0.96
N ILE A 332 -10.68 -25.38 -0.62
CA ILE A 332 -9.49 -26.01 -1.23
C ILE A 332 -9.49 -27.52 -0.95
N SER A 333 -9.82 -27.92 0.28
CA SER A 333 -9.88 -29.33 0.67
C SER A 333 -10.99 -30.07 -0.08
N LEU A 334 -12.16 -29.45 -0.24
CA LEU A 334 -13.27 -30.07 -0.97
C LEU A 334 -12.93 -30.21 -2.47
N ILE A 335 -12.38 -29.15 -3.09
CA ILE A 335 -11.97 -29.16 -4.50
C ILE A 335 -10.87 -30.22 -4.71
N GLY A 336 -9.84 -30.21 -3.88
CA GLY A 336 -8.72 -31.16 -3.97
C GLY A 336 -9.16 -32.61 -3.76
N LEU A 337 -10.05 -32.87 -2.80
CA LEU A 337 -10.61 -34.21 -2.58
C LEU A 337 -11.35 -34.72 -3.81
N ILE A 338 -12.20 -33.88 -4.41
CA ILE A 338 -12.98 -34.25 -5.60
C ILE A 338 -12.03 -34.47 -6.77
N MET A 339 -11.07 -33.57 -7.02
CA MET A 339 -10.07 -33.69 -8.09
C MET A 339 -9.29 -35.01 -8.03
N ILE A 340 -8.80 -35.39 -6.85
CA ILE A 340 -8.05 -36.65 -6.71
C ILE A 340 -8.97 -37.87 -6.86
N SER A 341 -10.23 -37.78 -6.40
CA SER A 341 -11.15 -38.93 -6.39
C SER A 341 -11.79 -39.23 -7.74
N THR A 342 -12.00 -38.24 -8.60
CA THR A 342 -12.74 -38.38 -9.88
C THR A 342 -11.87 -38.81 -11.07
N ASN A 343 -10.56 -38.95 -10.88
CA ASN A 343 -9.62 -39.40 -11.91
C ASN A 343 -9.74 -38.60 -13.22
N VAL A 344 -9.46 -37.30 -13.13
CA VAL A 344 -9.31 -36.25 -14.17
C VAL A 344 -10.51 -35.96 -15.07
N ASN A 345 -11.23 -36.97 -15.57
CA ASN A 345 -12.32 -36.74 -16.53
C ASN A 345 -13.55 -36.11 -15.86
N HIS A 346 -14.02 -34.98 -16.40
CA HIS A 346 -15.31 -34.37 -16.04
C HIS A 346 -15.45 -33.91 -14.58
N THR A 347 -14.34 -33.55 -13.95
CA THR A 347 -14.28 -33.11 -12.55
C THR A 347 -15.13 -31.87 -12.29
N GLU A 348 -15.21 -30.96 -13.27
CA GLU A 348 -16.01 -29.74 -13.26
C GLU A 348 -17.50 -30.02 -13.00
N TYR A 349 -18.06 -31.09 -13.57
CA TYR A 349 -19.47 -31.42 -13.38
C TYR A 349 -19.73 -32.00 -11.98
N VAL A 350 -18.81 -32.80 -11.45
CA VAL A 350 -18.92 -33.33 -10.07
C VAL A 350 -18.83 -32.19 -9.06
N LEU A 351 -17.89 -31.26 -9.25
CA LEU A 351 -17.76 -30.06 -8.42
C LEU A 351 -19.04 -29.21 -8.46
N LEU A 352 -19.62 -29.04 -9.64
CA LEU A 352 -20.86 -28.28 -9.81
C LEU A 352 -22.03 -28.95 -9.09
N VAL A 353 -22.21 -30.27 -9.25
CA VAL A 353 -23.28 -31.02 -8.59
C VAL A 353 -23.14 -30.94 -7.07
N VAL A 354 -21.93 -31.15 -6.54
CA VAL A 354 -21.67 -31.04 -5.10
C VAL A 354 -21.95 -29.61 -4.60
N SER A 355 -21.51 -28.60 -5.34
CA SER A 355 -21.79 -27.20 -5.01
C SER A 355 -23.29 -26.90 -4.98
N LEU A 356 -24.03 -27.29 -6.02
CA LEU A 356 -25.47 -27.08 -6.11
C LEU A 356 -26.21 -27.82 -4.99
N LEU A 357 -25.85 -29.06 -4.69
CA LEU A 357 -26.43 -29.84 -3.59
C LEU A 357 -26.22 -29.13 -2.25
N LEU A 358 -24.98 -28.69 -1.96
CA LEU A 358 -24.68 -27.95 -0.74
C LEU A 358 -25.46 -26.64 -0.67
N MET A 359 -25.53 -25.89 -1.77
CA MET A 359 -26.22 -24.61 -1.82
C MET A 359 -27.74 -24.77 -1.65
N ILE A 360 -28.36 -25.69 -2.38
CA ILE A 360 -29.80 -25.99 -2.29
C ILE A 360 -30.14 -26.47 -0.87
N LEU A 361 -29.32 -27.34 -0.29
CA LEU A 361 -29.51 -27.82 1.08
C LEU A 361 -29.53 -26.65 2.08
N MET A 362 -28.59 -25.70 1.95
CA MET A 362 -28.54 -24.52 2.82
C MET A 362 -29.70 -23.53 2.59
N ILE A 363 -30.29 -23.51 1.39
CA ILE A 363 -31.45 -22.69 1.05
C ILE A 363 -32.73 -23.28 1.67
N VAL A 364 -32.93 -24.59 1.50
CA VAL A 364 -34.16 -25.32 1.87
C VAL A 364 -34.27 -25.51 3.39
N ILE A 365 -33.15 -25.78 4.09
CA ILE A 365 -33.20 -26.02 5.54
C ILE A 365 -33.71 -24.75 6.27
N PRO A 366 -34.74 -24.86 7.13
CA PRO A 366 -35.23 -23.76 7.95
C PRO A 366 -34.14 -23.20 8.88
N GLU A 367 -34.16 -21.90 9.17
CA GLU A 367 -33.13 -21.25 10.00
C GLU A 367 -33.09 -21.80 11.42
N SER A 368 -34.23 -22.23 11.94
CA SER A 368 -34.36 -22.78 13.29
C SER A 368 -33.58 -24.08 13.50
N LYS A 369 -33.22 -24.78 12.41
CA LYS A 369 -32.59 -26.11 12.50
C LYS A 369 -31.07 -26.09 12.38
N LEU A 370 -30.45 -25.00 11.92
CA LEU A 370 -29.01 -24.97 11.65
C LEU A 370 -28.36 -23.69 12.15
N ASP A 371 -27.22 -23.82 12.82
CA ASP A 371 -26.44 -22.68 13.28
C ASP A 371 -26.02 -21.79 12.10
N SER A 372 -26.11 -20.46 12.31
CA SER A 372 -25.79 -19.47 11.29
C SER A 372 -24.36 -19.57 10.77
N VAL A 373 -23.38 -19.91 11.62
CA VAL A 373 -21.98 -20.05 11.23
C VAL A 373 -21.81 -21.23 10.28
N ILE A 374 -22.41 -22.38 10.60
CA ILE A 374 -22.35 -23.57 9.76
C ILE A 374 -22.99 -23.28 8.39
N ARG A 375 -24.18 -22.66 8.40
CA ARG A 375 -24.90 -22.32 7.17
C ARG A 375 -24.06 -21.48 6.23
N TYR A 376 -23.52 -20.37 6.72
CA TYR A 376 -22.75 -19.46 5.86
C TYR A 376 -21.40 -20.02 5.47
N THR A 377 -20.79 -20.87 6.31
CA THR A 377 -19.55 -21.57 5.95
C THR A 377 -19.79 -22.48 4.76
N LEU A 378 -20.79 -23.36 4.85
CA LEU A 378 -21.14 -24.29 3.76
C LEU A 378 -21.62 -23.56 2.50
N LEU A 379 -22.42 -22.50 2.66
CA LEU A 379 -22.93 -21.70 1.54
C LEU A 379 -21.79 -20.92 0.84
N THR A 380 -20.77 -20.48 1.58
CA THR A 380 -19.59 -19.85 0.96
C THR A 380 -18.71 -20.91 0.29
N ILE A 381 -18.55 -22.09 0.90
CA ILE A 381 -17.85 -23.21 0.27
C ILE A 381 -18.54 -23.59 -1.04
N SER A 382 -19.87 -23.70 -1.06
CA SER A 382 -20.62 -24.00 -2.29
C SER A 382 -20.41 -22.91 -3.33
N TYR A 383 -20.46 -21.62 -2.96
CA TYR A 383 -20.17 -20.53 -3.90
C TYR A 383 -18.79 -20.63 -4.54
N ILE A 384 -17.73 -20.84 -3.74
CA ILE A 384 -16.35 -20.94 -4.24
C ILE A 384 -16.18 -22.17 -5.13
N THR A 385 -16.66 -23.32 -4.66
CA THR A 385 -16.53 -24.60 -5.37
C THR A 385 -17.33 -24.57 -6.69
N GLY A 386 -18.51 -23.96 -6.68
CA GLY A 386 -19.33 -23.81 -7.87
C GLY A 386 -18.78 -22.78 -8.85
N LEU A 387 -18.19 -21.68 -8.39
CA LEU A 387 -17.43 -20.77 -9.25
C LEU A 387 -16.26 -21.49 -9.94
N ALA A 388 -15.46 -22.25 -9.18
CA ALA A 388 -14.37 -23.03 -9.76
C ALA A 388 -14.88 -24.03 -10.80
N ALA A 389 -16.01 -24.69 -10.54
CA ALA A 389 -16.65 -25.61 -11.47
C ALA A 389 -17.08 -24.92 -12.78
N ILE A 390 -17.78 -23.78 -12.70
CA ILE A 390 -18.25 -23.09 -13.91
C ILE A 390 -17.12 -22.45 -14.71
N LEU A 391 -16.01 -22.06 -14.06
CA LEU A 391 -14.81 -21.54 -14.72
C LEU A 391 -14.12 -22.58 -15.62
N TRP A 392 -14.19 -23.86 -15.25
CA TRP A 392 -13.64 -24.97 -16.02
C TRP A 392 -14.68 -25.66 -16.92
N SER A 393 -15.94 -25.23 -16.87
CA SER A 393 -17.01 -25.82 -17.66
C SER A 393 -17.17 -25.08 -18.98
N ASP A 394 -17.27 -25.86 -20.07
CA ASP A 394 -17.57 -25.33 -21.40
C ASP A 394 -19.08 -25.08 -21.64
N GLN A 395 -19.94 -25.38 -20.65
CA GLN A 395 -21.39 -25.35 -20.80
C GLN A 395 -22.01 -24.10 -20.15
N SER A 396 -22.33 -23.08 -20.95
CA SER A 396 -22.90 -21.80 -20.48
C SER A 396 -24.23 -21.96 -19.72
N LEU A 397 -25.06 -22.93 -20.10
CA LEU A 397 -26.33 -23.23 -19.43
C LEU A 397 -26.15 -23.62 -17.95
N LEU A 398 -25.06 -24.31 -17.62
CA LEU A 398 -24.76 -24.71 -16.25
C LEU A 398 -24.35 -23.51 -15.40
N SER A 399 -23.63 -22.55 -15.98
CA SER A 399 -23.31 -21.28 -15.33
C SER A 399 -24.57 -20.47 -15.02
N VAL A 400 -25.52 -20.41 -15.97
CA VAL A 400 -26.82 -19.74 -15.77
C VAL A 400 -27.64 -20.44 -14.67
N LEU A 401 -27.69 -21.78 -14.67
CA LEU A 401 -28.34 -22.53 -13.59
C LEU A 401 -27.70 -22.19 -12.23
N PHE A 402 -26.38 -22.20 -12.16
CA PHE A 402 -25.64 -21.85 -10.95
C PHE A 402 -25.91 -20.41 -10.51
N LEU A 403 -26.08 -19.46 -11.45
CA LEU A 403 -26.45 -18.07 -11.16
C LEU A 403 -27.84 -17.98 -10.52
N ILE A 404 -28.84 -18.70 -11.05
CA ILE A 404 -30.21 -18.70 -10.51
C ILE A 404 -30.21 -19.19 -9.06
N VAL A 405 -29.55 -20.32 -8.79
CA VAL A 405 -29.44 -20.86 -7.44
C VAL A 405 -28.60 -19.94 -6.54
N SER A 406 -27.57 -19.29 -7.09
CA SER A 406 -26.76 -18.31 -6.37
C SER A 406 -27.55 -17.10 -5.91
N ILE A 407 -28.44 -16.58 -6.77
CA ILE A 407 -29.35 -15.48 -6.45
C ILE A 407 -30.36 -15.92 -5.38
N ALA A 408 -30.89 -17.13 -5.47
CA ALA A 408 -31.77 -17.69 -4.43
C ALA A 408 -31.03 -17.79 -3.07
N GLY A 409 -29.77 -18.23 -3.07
CA GLY A 409 -28.88 -18.23 -1.90
C GLY A 409 -28.64 -16.84 -1.32
N TRP A 410 -28.51 -15.83 -2.19
CA TRP A 410 -28.37 -14.44 -1.77
C TRP A 410 -29.63 -13.92 -1.08
N PHE A 411 -30.83 -14.15 -1.64
CA PHE A 411 -32.10 -13.77 -0.99
C PHE A 411 -32.32 -14.45 0.36
N ARG A 412 -31.81 -15.67 0.52
CA ARG A 412 -31.91 -16.44 1.75
C ARG A 412 -30.90 -16.00 2.82
N SER A 413 -29.83 -15.33 2.42
CA SER A 413 -28.76 -14.88 3.30
C SER A 413 -29.20 -13.70 4.18
N LYS A 414 -28.72 -13.66 5.41
CA LYS A 414 -28.96 -12.57 6.37
C LYS A 414 -27.66 -12.01 6.90
N GLY A 415 -27.66 -10.71 7.15
CA GLY A 415 -26.51 -9.96 7.63
C GLY A 415 -25.74 -9.28 6.50
N LYS A 416 -25.32 -8.03 6.76
CA LYS A 416 -24.71 -7.12 5.77
C LYS A 416 -23.48 -7.72 5.05
N ARG A 417 -22.73 -8.60 5.70
CA ARG A 417 -21.47 -9.14 5.15
C ARG A 417 -21.71 -10.38 4.31
N GLN A 418 -22.53 -11.30 4.80
CA GLN A 418 -22.92 -12.51 4.10
C GLN A 418 -23.60 -12.13 2.78
N LEU A 419 -24.51 -11.17 2.85
CA LEU A 419 -25.15 -10.62 1.67
C LEU A 419 -24.13 -9.95 0.72
N PHE A 420 -23.07 -9.31 1.21
CA PHE A 420 -22.03 -8.69 0.37
C PHE A 420 -21.20 -9.76 -0.35
N PHE A 421 -20.77 -10.80 0.37
CA PHE A 421 -20.04 -11.92 -0.21
C PHE A 421 -20.88 -12.65 -1.25
N ALA A 422 -22.12 -13.01 -0.93
CA ALA A 422 -23.04 -13.63 -1.88
C ALA A 422 -23.25 -12.74 -3.12
N TYR A 423 -23.39 -11.42 -2.95
CA TYR A 423 -23.45 -10.47 -4.07
C TYR A 423 -22.16 -10.42 -4.91
N THR A 424 -20.99 -10.59 -4.27
CA THR A 424 -19.70 -10.71 -4.95
C THR A 424 -19.67 -11.95 -5.84
N PHE A 425 -20.12 -13.10 -5.33
CA PHE A 425 -20.22 -14.34 -6.10
C PHE A 425 -21.21 -14.24 -7.26
N VAL A 426 -22.34 -13.55 -7.07
CA VAL A 426 -23.29 -13.24 -8.16
C VAL A 426 -22.62 -12.43 -9.27
N ASN A 427 -21.82 -11.41 -8.92
CA ASN A 427 -21.08 -10.61 -9.91
C ASN A 427 -20.00 -11.42 -10.64
N LEU A 428 -19.25 -12.25 -9.92
CA LEU A 428 -18.24 -13.12 -10.51
C LEU A 428 -18.87 -14.16 -11.46
N ASN A 429 -19.98 -14.77 -11.04
CA ASN A 429 -20.71 -15.70 -11.89
C ASN A 429 -21.25 -15.02 -13.15
N LEU A 430 -21.85 -13.83 -13.01
CA LEU A 430 -22.28 -13.03 -14.16
C LEU A 430 -21.10 -12.69 -15.09
N ALA A 431 -19.93 -12.37 -14.54
CA ALA A 431 -18.72 -12.15 -15.33
C ALA A 431 -18.28 -13.42 -16.09
N THR A 432 -18.34 -14.60 -15.46
CA THR A 432 -18.04 -15.89 -16.09
C THR A 432 -19.00 -16.21 -17.23
N ILE A 433 -20.31 -16.00 -17.03
CA ILE A 433 -21.32 -16.20 -18.10
C ILE A 433 -21.02 -15.29 -19.29
N LEU A 434 -20.77 -14.01 -19.04
CA LEU A 434 -20.44 -13.07 -20.11
C LEU A 434 -19.13 -13.49 -20.81
N PHE A 435 -18.12 -13.91 -20.05
CA PHE A 435 -16.86 -14.40 -20.60
C PHE A 435 -17.06 -15.62 -21.52
N GLN A 436 -17.79 -16.64 -21.07
CA GLN A 436 -18.12 -17.82 -21.88
C GLN A 436 -18.87 -17.43 -23.16
N GLN A 437 -19.87 -16.55 -23.06
CA GLN A 437 -20.67 -16.11 -24.20
C GLN A 437 -19.87 -15.34 -25.25
N TYR A 438 -18.87 -14.56 -24.82
CA TYR A 438 -18.03 -13.75 -25.72
C TYR A 438 -16.75 -14.46 -26.18
N GLN A 439 -16.33 -15.54 -25.51
CA GLN A 439 -15.20 -16.36 -25.94
C GLN A 439 -15.51 -17.11 -27.25
N GLU A 440 -16.77 -17.47 -27.49
CA GLU A 440 -17.22 -18.09 -28.74
C GLU A 440 -17.19 -17.12 -29.94
N TRP A 441 -17.10 -15.81 -29.70
CA TRP A 441 -17.04 -14.78 -30.72
C TRP A 441 -15.58 -14.47 -31.06
N ASP A 442 -14.95 -15.42 -31.73
CA ASP A 442 -13.54 -15.39 -32.14
C ASP A 442 -13.27 -14.16 -33.04
N GLY A 443 -12.59 -13.13 -32.48
CA GLY A 443 -12.15 -11.95 -33.24
C GLY A 443 -12.28 -10.58 -32.54
N TRP A 444 -12.87 -10.47 -31.35
CA TRP A 444 -13.06 -9.16 -30.69
C TRP A 444 -12.01 -8.90 -29.60
N ASN A 445 -11.03 -8.04 -29.87
CA ASN A 445 -10.06 -7.48 -28.89
C ASN A 445 -10.71 -6.71 -27.71
N TRP A 446 -12.04 -6.71 -27.59
CA TRP A 446 -12.85 -5.80 -26.77
C TRP A 446 -13.74 -6.55 -25.77
N THR A 447 -13.72 -7.88 -25.81
CA THR A 447 -14.54 -8.77 -24.97
C THR A 447 -14.49 -8.37 -23.50
N TYR A 448 -13.29 -8.18 -22.94
CA TYR A 448 -13.13 -7.78 -21.54
C TYR A 448 -13.71 -6.38 -21.25
N LYS A 449 -13.63 -5.44 -22.20
CA LYS A 449 -14.19 -4.09 -22.05
C LYS A 449 -15.71 -4.16 -21.94
N PHE A 450 -16.36 -4.91 -22.84
CA PHE A 450 -17.81 -5.12 -22.81
C PHE A 450 -18.28 -5.82 -21.54
N ILE A 451 -17.56 -6.83 -21.05
CA ILE A 451 -17.89 -7.51 -19.79
C ILE A 451 -17.92 -6.50 -18.64
N ILE A 452 -16.86 -5.71 -18.46
CA ILE A 452 -16.77 -4.72 -17.38
C ILE A 452 -17.83 -3.62 -17.52
N PHE A 453 -18.10 -3.11 -18.74
CA PHE A 453 -19.18 -2.15 -18.95
C PHE A 453 -20.56 -2.71 -18.62
N SER A 454 -20.82 -3.97 -19.01
CA SER A 454 -22.09 -4.65 -18.72
C SER A 454 -22.27 -4.83 -17.22
N LEU A 455 -21.23 -5.26 -16.51
CA LEU A 455 -21.22 -5.37 -15.05
C LEU A 455 -21.44 -4.01 -14.38
N PHE A 456 -20.81 -2.93 -14.87
CA PHE A 456 -21.07 -1.58 -14.38
C PHE A 456 -22.55 -1.19 -14.53
N ILE A 457 -23.12 -1.36 -15.72
CA ILE A 457 -24.52 -1.00 -16.02
C ILE A 457 -25.48 -1.79 -15.13
N VAL A 458 -25.30 -3.11 -15.04
CA VAL A 458 -26.15 -3.98 -14.19
C VAL A 458 -26.11 -3.50 -12.74
N ASN A 459 -24.93 -3.22 -12.18
CA ASN A 459 -24.81 -2.74 -10.81
C ASN A 459 -25.39 -1.32 -10.64
N ALA A 460 -25.23 -0.43 -11.62
CA ALA A 460 -25.78 0.93 -11.56
C ALA A 460 -27.32 0.90 -11.57
N VAL A 461 -27.91 0.03 -12.39
CA VAL A 461 -29.36 -0.21 -12.41
C VAL A 461 -29.82 -0.79 -11.08
N LEU A 462 -29.13 -1.81 -10.54
CA LEU A 462 -29.45 -2.40 -9.24
C LEU A 462 -29.35 -1.38 -8.08
N TYR A 463 -28.41 -0.43 -8.17
CA TYR A 463 -28.33 0.69 -7.24
C TYR A 463 -29.56 1.60 -7.33
N GLY A 464 -30.02 1.94 -8.54
CA GLY A 464 -31.26 2.70 -8.75
C GLY A 464 -32.50 1.95 -8.23
N VAL A 465 -32.62 0.66 -8.56
CA VAL A 465 -33.71 -0.23 -8.13
C VAL A 465 -33.76 -0.35 -6.60
N SER A 466 -32.61 -0.29 -5.91
CA SER A 466 -32.54 -0.38 -4.46
C SER A 466 -33.42 0.65 -3.73
N TYR A 467 -33.69 1.81 -4.34
CA TYR A 467 -34.55 2.85 -3.75
C TYR A 467 -36.03 2.44 -3.68
N PHE A 468 -36.47 1.56 -4.58
CA PHE A 468 -37.84 1.08 -4.69
C PHE A 468 -38.13 -0.18 -3.86
N ILE A 469 -37.11 -0.78 -3.22
CA ILE A 469 -37.27 -1.97 -2.37
C ILE A 469 -37.88 -1.58 -1.02
N PHE A 470 -38.95 -2.28 -0.62
CA PHE A 470 -39.64 -2.06 0.66
C PHE A 470 -38.92 -2.68 1.87
N LYS A 471 -38.25 -3.83 1.71
CA LYS A 471 -37.53 -4.50 2.80
C LYS A 471 -36.27 -3.72 3.19
N THR A 472 -36.26 -3.16 4.40
CA THR A 472 -35.22 -2.23 4.87
C THR A 472 -33.80 -2.81 4.87
N GLU A 473 -33.62 -4.06 5.31
CA GLU A 473 -32.29 -4.69 5.35
C GLU A 473 -31.74 -5.00 3.95
N LEU A 474 -32.58 -5.59 3.08
CA LEU A 474 -32.19 -5.90 1.71
C LEU A 474 -31.96 -4.63 0.89
N LYS A 475 -32.76 -3.58 1.14
CA LYS A 475 -32.60 -2.25 0.55
C LYS A 475 -31.22 -1.67 0.84
N GLU A 476 -30.86 -1.55 2.13
CA GLU A 476 -29.57 -0.97 2.52
C GLU A 476 -28.39 -1.80 1.98
N HIS A 477 -28.55 -3.12 1.99
CA HIS A 477 -27.55 -4.03 1.50
C HIS A 477 -27.32 -3.93 -0.01
N LEU A 478 -28.41 -4.05 -0.80
CA LEU A 478 -28.34 -3.97 -2.24
C LEU A 478 -27.77 -2.61 -2.64
N ARG A 479 -28.20 -1.53 -2.00
CA ARG A 479 -27.67 -0.18 -2.23
C ARG A 479 -26.15 -0.11 -2.04
N ASN A 480 -25.65 -0.54 -0.89
CA ASN A 480 -24.21 -0.45 -0.60
C ASN A 480 -23.36 -1.36 -1.51
N SER A 481 -23.85 -2.56 -1.81
CA SER A 481 -23.09 -3.55 -2.60
C SER A 481 -23.08 -3.21 -4.08
N SER A 482 -24.24 -2.85 -4.63
CA SER A 482 -24.33 -2.37 -6.02
C SER A 482 -23.50 -1.11 -6.22
N LEU A 483 -23.51 -0.15 -5.30
CA LEU A 483 -22.65 1.04 -5.39
C LEU A 483 -21.16 0.68 -5.35
N PHE A 484 -20.74 -0.25 -4.48
CA PHE A 484 -19.35 -0.73 -4.44
C PHE A 484 -18.91 -1.29 -5.80
N PHE A 485 -19.68 -2.22 -6.36
CA PHE A 485 -19.35 -2.86 -7.62
C PHE A 485 -19.48 -1.91 -8.80
N SER A 486 -20.45 -0.98 -8.80
CA SER A 486 -20.51 0.10 -9.80
C SER A 486 -19.25 0.96 -9.77
N LEU A 487 -18.78 1.38 -8.60
CA LEU A 487 -17.54 2.16 -8.47
C LEU A 487 -16.31 1.35 -8.89
N LEU A 488 -16.26 0.06 -8.53
CA LEU A 488 -15.18 -0.85 -8.90
C LEU A 488 -15.08 -1.04 -10.42
N PHE A 489 -16.19 -1.37 -11.08
CA PHE A 489 -16.19 -1.62 -12.52
C PHE A 489 -16.03 -0.33 -13.32
N LEU A 490 -16.61 0.79 -12.87
CA LEU A 490 -16.36 2.08 -13.50
C LEU A 490 -14.90 2.50 -13.33
N PHE A 491 -14.29 2.24 -12.17
CA PHE A 491 -12.86 2.47 -11.95
C PHE A 491 -12.00 1.62 -12.89
N TRP A 492 -12.31 0.32 -13.01
CA TRP A 492 -11.63 -0.57 -13.94
C TRP A 492 -11.76 -0.08 -15.39
N ALA A 493 -12.94 0.42 -15.78
CA ALA A 493 -13.15 0.98 -17.12
C ALA A 493 -12.22 2.18 -17.43
N THR A 494 -11.70 2.89 -16.42
CA THR A 494 -10.76 4.02 -16.63
C THR A 494 -9.39 3.62 -17.17
N PHE A 495 -9.06 2.32 -17.18
CA PHE A 495 -7.78 1.79 -17.70
C PHE A 495 -7.86 1.31 -19.14
N PHE A 496 -9.05 1.18 -19.71
CA PHE A 496 -9.21 0.64 -21.06
C PHE A 496 -8.92 1.67 -22.12
N GLU A 497 -7.96 1.39 -23.00
CA GLU A 497 -7.71 2.15 -24.23
C GLU A 497 -8.99 2.38 -25.04
N ASP A 498 -8.93 3.35 -25.97
CA ASP A 498 -10.08 3.79 -26.74
C ASP A 498 -10.85 2.63 -27.40
N VAL A 499 -12.14 2.60 -27.07
CA VAL A 499 -13.19 1.78 -27.69
C VAL A 499 -13.86 2.59 -28.81
N ILE A 500 -14.21 3.82 -28.54
CA ILE A 500 -14.66 4.76 -29.58
C ILE A 500 -13.66 5.91 -29.53
N PRO A 501 -13.40 6.64 -30.63
CA PRO A 501 -12.55 7.82 -30.56
C PRO A 501 -12.89 8.68 -29.34
N HIS A 502 -11.88 8.97 -28.51
CA HIS A 502 -11.97 9.77 -27.28
C HIS A 502 -12.73 9.13 -26.09
N SER A 503 -13.17 7.88 -26.19
CA SER A 503 -13.88 7.18 -25.11
C SER A 503 -13.06 7.08 -23.82
N TYR A 504 -11.75 6.86 -23.92
CA TYR A 504 -10.83 6.83 -22.79
C TYR A 504 -10.91 8.12 -21.97
N MET A 505 -10.72 9.26 -22.64
CA MET A 505 -10.75 10.58 -22.00
C MET A 505 -12.12 10.84 -21.39
N PHE A 506 -13.19 10.51 -22.13
CA PHE A 506 -14.55 10.67 -21.66
C PHE A 506 -14.83 9.86 -20.38
N ILE A 507 -14.48 8.57 -20.34
CA ILE A 507 -14.69 7.70 -19.18
C ILE A 507 -13.92 8.22 -17.96
N ASN A 508 -12.69 8.70 -18.15
CA ASN A 508 -11.87 9.25 -17.09
C ASN A 508 -12.44 10.54 -16.49
N ILE A 509 -12.86 11.47 -17.34
CA ILE A 509 -13.51 12.72 -16.91
C ILE A 509 -14.85 12.39 -16.22
N PHE A 510 -15.63 11.50 -16.82
CA PHE A 510 -16.92 11.05 -16.30
C PHE A 510 -16.76 10.42 -14.90
N TYR A 511 -15.80 9.52 -14.74
CA TYR A 511 -15.47 8.92 -13.44
C TYR A 511 -15.16 10.01 -12.40
N PHE A 512 -14.21 10.91 -12.71
CA PHE A 512 -13.77 11.92 -11.76
C PHE A 512 -14.92 12.84 -11.33
N VAL A 513 -15.74 13.30 -12.28
CA VAL A 513 -16.90 14.18 -12.02
C VAL A 513 -17.96 13.45 -11.20
N ILE A 514 -18.35 12.23 -11.58
CA ILE A 514 -19.39 11.48 -10.87
C ILE A 514 -18.96 11.13 -9.46
N VAL A 515 -17.75 10.59 -9.27
CA VAL A 515 -17.31 10.16 -7.94
C VAL A 515 -17.14 11.38 -7.03
N THR A 516 -16.63 12.50 -7.53
CA THR A 516 -16.56 13.76 -6.77
C THR A 516 -17.97 14.24 -6.38
N GLY A 517 -18.92 14.24 -7.32
CA GLY A 517 -20.31 14.61 -7.05
C GLY A 517 -20.97 13.70 -6.02
N MET A 518 -20.73 12.38 -6.09
CA MET A 518 -21.22 11.38 -5.15
C MET A 518 -20.70 11.63 -3.73
N ILE A 519 -19.41 11.97 -3.56
CA ILE A 519 -18.85 12.29 -2.23
C ILE A 519 -19.65 13.41 -1.57
N PHE A 520 -19.89 14.52 -2.27
CA PHE A 520 -20.64 15.65 -1.73
C PHE A 520 -22.13 15.34 -1.53
N ALA A 521 -22.76 14.64 -2.47
CA ALA A 521 -24.16 14.23 -2.36
C ALA A 521 -24.37 13.33 -1.13
N PHE A 522 -23.57 12.29 -0.97
CA PHE A 522 -23.67 11.37 0.18
C PHE A 522 -23.29 12.04 1.50
N ALA A 523 -22.30 12.94 1.49
CA ALA A 523 -21.94 13.69 2.69
C ALA A 523 -23.09 14.60 3.15
N ARG A 524 -23.81 15.24 2.22
CA ARG A 524 -25.02 16.03 2.51
C ARG A 524 -26.16 15.16 3.02
N LEU A 525 -26.35 13.98 2.44
CA LEU A 525 -27.35 13.00 2.86
C LEU A 525 -26.98 12.24 4.16
N LYS A 526 -25.84 12.58 4.79
CA LYS A 526 -25.30 11.93 6.01
C LYS A 526 -25.11 10.41 5.87
N GLN A 527 -24.90 9.94 4.65
CA GLN A 527 -24.68 8.53 4.31
C GLN A 527 -23.20 8.17 4.48
N LYS A 528 -22.80 7.86 5.72
CA LYS A 528 -21.38 7.69 6.10
C LYS A 528 -20.66 6.59 5.31
N SER A 529 -21.31 5.46 5.07
CA SER A 529 -20.72 4.31 4.35
C SER A 529 -20.43 4.66 2.89
N GLU A 530 -21.41 5.25 2.23
CA GLU A 530 -21.36 5.64 0.82
C GLU A 530 -20.34 6.77 0.62
N THR A 531 -20.32 7.78 1.51
CA THR A 531 -19.27 8.82 1.49
C THR A 531 -17.88 8.23 1.64
N LEU A 532 -17.66 7.34 2.62
CA LEU A 532 -16.35 6.75 2.84
C LEU A 532 -15.90 5.94 1.62
N MET A 533 -16.81 5.15 1.04
CA MET A 533 -16.52 4.33 -0.13
C MET A 533 -16.15 5.19 -1.34
N SER A 534 -16.92 6.24 -1.64
CA SER A 534 -16.59 7.15 -2.74
C SER A 534 -15.27 7.90 -2.52
N VAL A 535 -14.95 8.30 -1.28
CA VAL A 535 -13.66 8.92 -0.95
C VAL A 535 -12.50 7.96 -1.19
N VAL A 536 -12.62 6.68 -0.80
CA VAL A 536 -11.58 5.67 -1.02
C VAL A 536 -11.33 5.48 -2.52
N PHE A 537 -12.39 5.30 -3.32
CA PHE A 537 -12.29 5.16 -4.77
C PHE A 537 -11.71 6.40 -5.44
N TRP A 538 -12.02 7.59 -4.95
CA TRP A 538 -11.45 8.84 -5.46
C TRP A 538 -9.94 8.95 -5.23
N PHE A 539 -9.44 8.56 -4.05
CA PHE A 539 -8.00 8.55 -3.78
C PHE A 539 -7.26 7.47 -4.58
N ILE A 540 -7.88 6.29 -4.73
CA ILE A 540 -7.34 5.22 -5.59
C ILE A 540 -7.21 5.73 -7.03
N PHE A 541 -8.24 6.39 -7.55
CA PHE A 541 -8.21 6.97 -8.89
C PHE A 541 -7.06 7.95 -9.08
N ILE A 542 -6.90 8.93 -8.18
CA ILE A 542 -5.79 9.88 -8.27
C ILE A 542 -4.45 9.14 -8.24
N GLY A 543 -4.23 8.25 -7.28
CA GLY A 543 -2.97 7.53 -7.14
C GLY A 543 -2.59 6.71 -8.37
N PHE A 544 -3.54 5.99 -8.97
CA PHE A 544 -3.28 5.19 -10.18
C PHE A 544 -3.09 6.06 -11.43
N LYS A 545 -3.73 7.23 -11.51
CA LYS A 545 -3.58 8.13 -12.66
C LYS A 545 -2.22 8.79 -12.78
N TYR A 546 -1.36 8.63 -11.78
CA TYR A 546 0.06 8.92 -11.90
C TYR A 546 0.70 8.09 -13.03
N TYR A 547 0.37 6.81 -13.15
CA TYR A 547 0.98 5.86 -14.10
C TYR A 547 0.31 5.83 -15.48
N ASP A 548 -0.72 6.64 -15.67
CA ASP A 548 -1.47 6.71 -16.91
C ASP A 548 -0.65 7.44 -17.99
N LEU A 549 -0.54 6.91 -19.21
CA LEU A 549 0.28 7.51 -20.27
C LEU A 549 -0.49 8.48 -21.17
N LEU A 550 -1.79 8.70 -20.94
CA LEU A 550 -2.62 9.44 -21.88
C LEU A 550 -2.25 10.93 -21.97
N TRP A 551 -1.95 11.56 -20.83
CA TRP A 551 -1.48 12.95 -20.75
C TRP A 551 -0.15 12.98 -20.02
N THR A 552 0.68 13.96 -20.41
CA THR A 552 1.92 14.23 -19.67
C THR A 552 1.60 14.58 -18.21
N LEU A 553 2.46 14.15 -17.29
CA LEU A 553 2.43 14.51 -15.87
C LEU A 553 2.35 16.02 -15.69
N LEU A 554 3.00 16.79 -16.56
CA LEU A 554 2.93 18.25 -16.53
C LEU A 554 1.49 18.77 -16.73
N TYR A 555 0.77 18.33 -17.76
CA TYR A 555 -0.61 18.78 -17.97
C TYR A 555 -1.53 18.32 -16.84
N LYS A 556 -1.38 17.08 -16.38
CA LYS A 556 -2.12 16.57 -15.22
C LYS A 556 -1.89 17.42 -13.98
N SER A 557 -0.65 17.86 -13.74
CA SER A 557 -0.31 18.71 -12.60
C SER A 557 -1.08 20.03 -12.63
N PHE A 558 -1.13 20.72 -13.77
CA PHE A 558 -1.87 21.98 -13.90
C PHE A 558 -3.39 21.77 -13.75
N THR A 559 -3.93 20.71 -14.33
CA THR A 559 -5.35 20.37 -14.17
C THR A 559 -5.70 20.09 -12.71
N LEU A 560 -4.90 19.28 -12.01
CA LEU A 560 -5.11 18.96 -10.60
C LEU A 560 -4.94 20.21 -9.71
N ALA A 561 -3.98 21.08 -10.00
CA ALA A 561 -3.80 22.34 -9.27
C ALA A 561 -5.02 23.25 -9.42
N LEU A 562 -5.50 23.44 -10.66
CA LEU A 562 -6.69 24.25 -10.95
C LEU A 562 -7.93 23.68 -10.24
N LEU A 563 -8.17 22.37 -10.36
CA LEU A 563 -9.27 21.69 -9.69
C LEU A 563 -9.16 21.79 -8.16
N GLY A 564 -7.96 21.71 -7.61
CA GLY A 564 -7.69 21.88 -6.18
C GLY A 564 -8.04 23.28 -5.69
N VAL A 565 -7.60 24.32 -6.40
CA VAL A 565 -7.93 25.72 -6.10
C VAL A 565 -9.43 25.98 -6.18
N ILE A 566 -10.09 25.49 -7.24
CA ILE A 566 -11.55 25.58 -7.39
C ILE A 566 -12.26 24.87 -6.23
N ALA A 567 -11.83 23.65 -5.88
CA ALA A 567 -12.42 22.89 -4.78
C ALA A 567 -12.27 23.61 -3.43
N LEU A 568 -11.10 24.19 -3.15
CA LEU A 568 -10.88 24.98 -1.94
C LEU A 568 -11.73 26.25 -1.92
N GLY A 569 -11.81 26.97 -3.04
CA GLY A 569 -12.61 28.19 -3.17
C GLY A 569 -14.11 27.93 -2.98
N LEU A 570 -14.64 26.88 -3.63
CA LEU A 570 -16.04 26.46 -3.48
C LEU A 570 -16.34 25.99 -2.05
N THR A 571 -15.42 25.25 -1.42
CA THR A 571 -15.58 24.79 -0.05
C THR A 571 -15.59 25.95 0.93
N TRP A 572 -14.65 26.89 0.78
CA TRP A 572 -14.57 28.09 1.60
C TRP A 572 -15.82 28.98 1.46
N TRP A 573 -16.32 29.15 0.24
CA TRP A 573 -17.55 29.87 -0.03
C TRP A 573 -18.77 29.19 0.62
N ALA A 574 -18.86 27.86 0.55
CA ALA A 574 -19.93 27.09 1.19
C ALA A 574 -19.86 27.15 2.73
N ASP A 575 -18.66 27.07 3.29
CA ASP A 575 -18.40 27.15 4.73
C ASP A 575 -18.88 28.49 5.31
N ARG A 576 -18.57 29.60 4.62
CA ARG A 576 -19.04 30.95 5.01
C ARG A 576 -20.56 31.09 4.98
N ARG A 577 -21.25 30.42 4.07
CA ARG A 577 -22.73 30.46 3.98
C ARG A 577 -23.43 29.59 5.02
N MET A 578 -22.73 28.62 5.61
CA MET A 578 -23.29 27.68 6.59
C MET A 578 -23.11 28.12 8.06
N ALA A 579 -22.76 29.40 8.30
CA ALA A 579 -22.30 29.99 9.58
C ALA A 579 -23.30 30.01 10.78
N HIS A 580 -24.25 29.08 10.88
CA HIS A 580 -25.13 28.91 12.05
C HIS A 580 -24.91 27.61 12.86
N SER A 581 -23.87 26.81 12.58
CA SER A 581 -23.54 25.61 13.41
C SER A 581 -22.35 25.81 14.36
N GLY A 582 -22.07 27.07 14.75
CA GLY A 582 -20.81 27.52 15.35
C GLY A 582 -20.41 26.88 16.69
N LYS A 583 -21.33 26.58 17.61
CA LYS A 583 -20.96 26.08 18.96
C LYS A 583 -20.38 24.65 18.95
N ALA A 584 -21.05 23.71 18.28
CA ALA A 584 -20.62 22.31 18.30
C ALA A 584 -19.36 22.03 17.46
N ALA A 585 -19.11 22.82 16.40
CA ALA A 585 -17.88 22.73 15.61
C ALA A 585 -16.69 23.36 16.34
N PHE A 586 -16.90 24.50 17.01
CA PHE A 586 -15.91 25.18 17.84
C PHE A 586 -15.44 24.31 19.01
N ASP A 587 -16.36 23.69 19.76
CA ASP A 587 -16.00 22.80 20.88
C ASP A 587 -15.26 21.53 20.43
N ALA A 588 -15.54 21.04 19.22
CA ALA A 588 -14.85 19.88 18.64
C ALA A 588 -13.44 20.25 18.12
N ASP A 589 -13.24 21.47 17.63
CA ASP A 589 -11.94 21.98 17.17
C ASP A 589 -11.03 22.33 18.36
N HIS A 590 -11.58 22.87 19.45
CA HIS A 590 -10.86 23.14 20.72
C HIS A 590 -10.31 21.90 21.42
N ARG A 591 -10.93 20.74 21.21
CA ARG A 591 -10.40 19.44 21.68
C ARG A 591 -9.38 18.85 20.72
N SER A 592 -9.25 19.37 19.52
CA SER A 592 -8.29 18.88 18.53
C SER A 592 -6.92 19.54 18.72
N PHE A 593 -5.88 18.80 18.39
CA PHE A 593 -4.49 19.26 18.44
C PHE A 593 -4.32 20.52 17.56
N SER A 594 -3.68 21.56 18.09
CA SER A 594 -3.41 22.82 17.36
C SER A 594 -1.94 23.19 17.55
N PHE A 595 -1.35 23.78 16.50
CA PHE A 595 -0.02 24.37 16.48
C PHE A 595 0.27 25.26 17.70
N MET A 596 -0.76 25.89 18.30
CA MET A 596 -0.63 26.76 19.48
C MET A 596 -0.26 26.04 20.79
N ARG A 597 -0.51 24.73 20.93
CA ARG A 597 -0.15 23.99 22.16
C ARG A 597 1.31 23.55 22.19
N LEU A 598 2.04 23.74 21.09
CA LEU A 598 3.43 23.35 20.94
C LEU A 598 4.31 24.59 21.02
N SER A 599 5.60 24.38 21.29
CA SER A 599 6.60 25.43 21.11
C SER A 599 6.81 25.67 19.61
N PRO A 600 6.30 26.76 19.02
CA PRO A 600 6.49 27.07 17.59
C PRO A 600 7.97 27.11 17.22
N LEU A 601 8.84 27.40 18.19
CA LEU A 601 10.30 27.32 18.08
C LEU A 601 10.80 25.92 17.70
N LEU A 602 10.26 24.83 18.25
CA LEU A 602 10.68 23.47 17.86
C LEU A 602 10.29 23.15 16.42
N ILE A 603 9.11 23.60 15.97
CA ILE A 603 8.71 23.43 14.57
C ILE A 603 9.60 24.27 13.66
N ALA A 604 9.92 25.51 14.04
CA ALA A 604 10.85 26.35 13.31
C ALA A 604 12.24 25.71 13.19
N ILE A 605 12.75 25.05 14.24
CA ILE A 605 14.00 24.28 14.20
C ILE A 605 13.91 23.15 13.17
N VAL A 606 12.78 22.42 13.11
CA VAL A 606 12.59 21.37 12.09
C VAL A 606 12.60 21.96 10.68
N ILE A 607 11.98 23.12 10.47
CA ILE A 607 11.97 23.80 9.17
C ILE A 607 13.40 24.22 8.78
N VAL A 608 14.14 24.84 9.71
CA VAL A 608 15.54 25.23 9.48
C VAL A 608 16.41 24.02 9.18
N LEU A 609 16.20 22.90 9.88
CA LEU A 609 16.89 21.64 9.59
C LEU A 609 16.57 21.11 8.19
N GLN A 610 15.29 21.13 7.78
CA GLN A 610 14.87 20.72 6.45
C GLN A 610 15.51 21.56 5.35
N LEU A 611 15.49 22.89 5.51
CA LEU A 611 16.13 23.82 4.57
C LEU A 611 17.65 23.65 4.57
N GLY A 612 18.25 23.41 5.75
CA GLY A 612 19.68 23.15 5.89
C GLY A 612 20.12 21.86 5.18
N ILE A 613 19.33 20.79 5.24
CA ILE A 613 19.60 19.54 4.51
C ILE A 613 19.57 19.78 3.00
N ILE A 614 18.54 20.48 2.50
CA ILE A 614 18.43 20.82 1.07
C ILE A 614 19.61 21.70 0.65
N GLY A 615 19.89 22.77 1.41
CA GLY A 615 20.97 23.71 1.12
C GLY A 615 22.36 23.05 1.14
N TYR A 616 22.62 22.17 2.11
CA TYR A 616 23.87 21.42 2.19
C TYR A 616 24.04 20.50 0.98
N GLN A 617 23.01 19.72 0.63
CA GLN A 617 23.07 18.80 -0.50
C GLN A 617 23.21 19.56 -1.82
N THR A 618 22.51 20.69 -2.00
CA THR A 618 22.71 21.60 -3.13
C THR A 618 24.14 22.11 -3.19
N ALA A 619 24.67 22.67 -2.10
CA ALA A 619 26.02 23.24 -2.08
C ALA A 619 27.09 22.19 -2.38
N ARG A 620 26.95 20.98 -1.83
CA ARG A 620 27.84 19.85 -2.11
C ARG A 620 27.82 19.48 -3.60
N SER A 621 26.63 19.34 -4.19
CA SER A 621 26.48 18.98 -5.60
C SER A 621 26.97 20.07 -6.56
N GLU A 622 26.66 21.35 -6.31
CA GLU A 622 27.16 22.46 -7.13
C GLU A 622 28.69 22.63 -7.01
N THR A 623 29.25 22.45 -5.81
CA THR A 623 30.71 22.48 -5.63
C THR A 623 31.39 21.36 -6.41
N LEU A 624 30.80 20.15 -6.41
CA LEU A 624 31.30 19.02 -7.19
C LEU A 624 31.23 19.31 -8.70
N LEU A 625 30.13 19.88 -9.17
CA LEU A 625 29.99 20.27 -10.57
C LEU A 625 31.00 21.35 -10.99
N ALA A 626 31.31 22.31 -10.12
CA ALA A 626 32.22 23.41 -10.41
C ALA A 626 33.71 23.02 -10.30
N THR A 627 34.08 22.20 -9.32
CA THR A 627 35.49 21.89 -8.98
C THR A 627 35.94 20.48 -9.33
N GLY A 628 34.99 19.60 -9.67
CA GLY A 628 35.27 18.21 -10.01
C GLY A 628 36.02 18.07 -11.33
N ALA A 629 36.92 17.08 -11.38
CA ALA A 629 37.60 16.69 -12.61
C ALA A 629 36.57 16.20 -13.62
N SER A 630 36.60 16.74 -14.84
CA SER A 630 35.71 16.32 -15.92
C SER A 630 36.29 15.09 -16.61
N ILE A 631 35.57 13.98 -16.57
CA ILE A 631 35.91 12.76 -17.30
C ILE A 631 34.84 12.45 -18.35
N LYS A 632 35.26 11.87 -19.47
CA LYS A 632 34.38 11.38 -20.53
C LYS A 632 34.35 9.85 -20.47
N LEU A 633 33.18 9.26 -20.25
CA LEU A 633 32.97 7.82 -20.27
C LEU A 633 32.14 7.39 -21.47
N LYS A 634 32.42 6.20 -21.98
CA LYS A 634 31.64 5.58 -23.06
C LYS A 634 30.51 4.72 -22.49
N LEU A 635 29.33 4.85 -23.11
CA LEU A 635 28.14 4.09 -22.76
C LEU A 635 28.09 2.76 -23.51
N ALA A 636 27.61 1.72 -22.82
CA ALA A 636 27.31 0.41 -23.38
C ALA A 636 25.81 0.31 -23.75
N PRO A 637 25.42 -0.50 -24.77
CA PRO A 637 24.03 -0.65 -25.18
C PRO A 637 23.13 -1.22 -24.06
N ILE A 638 21.90 -0.73 -23.96
CA ILE A 638 20.93 -1.11 -22.91
C ILE A 638 19.58 -1.47 -23.53
N ASP A 639 18.93 -2.47 -22.94
CA ASP A 639 17.56 -2.91 -23.25
C ASP A 639 16.57 -2.14 -22.35
N PRO A 640 15.48 -1.55 -22.87
CA PRO A 640 14.65 -0.63 -22.09
C PRO A 640 13.69 -1.34 -21.14
N ARG A 641 13.59 -0.86 -19.89
CA ARG A 641 12.34 -0.63 -19.11
C ARG A 641 12.59 -0.22 -17.66
N SER A 642 11.91 0.84 -17.22
CA SER A 642 11.22 0.86 -15.92
C SER A 642 10.08 1.88 -15.95
N LEU A 643 8.91 1.47 -15.46
CA LEU A 643 7.65 2.21 -15.52
C LEU A 643 7.37 3.05 -14.26
N LEU A 644 8.31 3.12 -13.31
CA LEU A 644 8.02 3.56 -11.93
C LEU A 644 8.47 5.00 -11.59
N GLN A 645 9.26 5.68 -12.43
CA GLN A 645 10.13 6.78 -11.95
C GLN A 645 9.97 8.13 -12.64
N GLY A 646 8.93 8.29 -13.46
CA GLY A 646 8.99 9.27 -14.55
C GLY A 646 9.98 8.81 -15.62
N ASP A 647 10.27 9.66 -16.59
CA ASP A 647 11.19 9.29 -17.66
C ASP A 647 12.64 9.46 -17.21
N TYR A 648 13.38 8.36 -17.22
CA TYR A 648 14.81 8.32 -16.97
C TYR A 648 15.43 7.23 -17.85
N VAL A 649 16.71 7.35 -18.15
CA VAL A 649 17.47 6.36 -18.91
C VAL A 649 18.41 5.66 -17.94
N ALA A 650 18.30 4.34 -17.84
CA ALA A 650 19.33 3.53 -17.20
C ALA A 650 20.57 3.53 -18.11
N LEU A 651 21.75 3.75 -17.54
CA LEU A 651 23.03 3.85 -18.22
C LEU A 651 23.95 2.72 -17.76
N ASN A 652 24.72 2.20 -18.69
CA ASN A 652 25.72 1.17 -18.47
C ASN A 652 27.02 1.67 -19.08
N TYR A 653 28.12 1.44 -18.39
CA TYR A 653 29.43 1.95 -18.78
C TYR A 653 30.38 0.80 -19.13
N ASP A 654 31.25 0.99 -20.11
CA ASP A 654 32.28 0.00 -20.45
C ASP A 654 33.18 -0.32 -19.24
N ILE A 655 33.41 0.69 -18.39
CA ILE A 655 34.19 0.60 -17.14
C ILE A 655 33.51 -0.23 -16.04
N SER A 656 32.24 -0.63 -16.21
CA SER A 656 31.53 -1.46 -15.24
C SER A 656 32.08 -2.89 -15.20
N THR A 657 32.83 -3.28 -16.22
CA THR A 657 33.55 -4.57 -16.27
C THR A 657 34.91 -4.41 -15.58
N PRO A 658 35.21 -5.17 -14.51
CA PRO A 658 36.44 -5.01 -13.76
C PRO A 658 37.67 -5.39 -14.61
N PRO A 659 38.81 -4.67 -14.46
CA PRO A 659 40.01 -4.88 -15.28
C PRO A 659 40.79 -6.18 -14.96
N SER A 660 40.35 -6.98 -13.98
CA SER A 660 41.06 -8.15 -13.48
C SER A 660 41.00 -9.37 -14.41
N LYS A 661 42.18 -9.88 -14.79
CA LYS A 661 42.41 -11.25 -15.29
C LYS A 661 43.28 -11.99 -14.26
N PRO A 662 42.90 -13.18 -13.74
CA PRO A 662 41.76 -14.04 -14.09
C PRO A 662 40.39 -13.49 -13.62
N PRO A 663 39.26 -14.07 -14.09
CA PRO A 663 37.93 -13.70 -13.60
C PRO A 663 37.85 -13.89 -12.08
N LEU A 664 37.32 -12.89 -11.39
CA LEU A 664 37.10 -12.93 -9.94
C LEU A 664 36.23 -14.13 -9.57
N GLN A 665 36.56 -14.84 -8.50
CA GLN A 665 35.73 -15.94 -7.99
C GLN A 665 34.43 -15.38 -7.37
N GLU A 666 33.35 -16.17 -7.34
CA GLU A 666 32.02 -15.72 -6.86
C GLU A 666 32.04 -15.13 -5.44
N GLU A 667 32.95 -15.61 -4.58
CA GLU A 667 33.15 -15.10 -3.21
C GLU A 667 33.68 -13.65 -3.18
N GLU A 668 34.38 -13.21 -4.23
CA GLU A 668 34.95 -11.86 -4.35
C GLU A 668 33.94 -10.82 -4.85
N TRP A 669 32.81 -11.26 -5.42
CA TRP A 669 31.72 -10.41 -5.93
C TRP A 669 30.87 -9.77 -4.81
N SER A 670 31.13 -10.16 -3.55
CA SER A 670 30.45 -9.66 -2.36
C SER A 670 31.28 -8.62 -1.57
N ARG A 671 32.40 -8.12 -2.11
CA ARG A 671 33.37 -7.26 -1.39
C ARG A 671 32.89 -5.85 -1.05
N GLY A 672 31.66 -5.46 -1.41
CA GLY A 672 31.09 -4.17 -1.04
C GLY A 672 31.67 -3.02 -1.86
N LYS A 673 32.10 -1.94 -1.20
CA LYS A 673 32.62 -0.73 -1.86
C LYS A 673 33.99 -0.99 -2.47
N VAL A 674 34.22 -0.48 -3.67
CA VAL A 674 35.47 -0.59 -4.42
C VAL A 674 35.85 0.77 -4.98
N LYS A 675 37.14 1.00 -5.18
CA LYS A 675 37.67 2.19 -5.86
C LYS A 675 38.37 1.75 -7.12
N VAL A 676 38.07 2.38 -8.25
CA VAL A 676 38.63 2.04 -9.55
C VAL A 676 39.44 3.23 -10.07
N VAL A 677 40.66 2.97 -10.52
CA VAL A 677 41.51 3.97 -11.16
C VAL A 677 41.18 3.99 -12.65
N LEU A 678 40.89 5.18 -13.15
CA LEU A 678 40.59 5.45 -14.54
C LEU A 678 41.71 6.25 -15.19
N THR A 679 42.10 5.85 -16.40
CA THR A 679 43.11 6.54 -17.23
C THR A 679 42.51 6.94 -18.58
N PRO A 680 42.86 8.12 -19.13
CA PRO A 680 42.39 8.54 -20.45
C PRO A 680 43.08 7.73 -21.56
N ASP A 681 42.31 7.31 -22.55
CA ASP A 681 42.80 6.72 -23.79
C ASP A 681 43.27 7.78 -24.80
N SER A 682 43.67 7.35 -26.00
CA SER A 682 44.14 8.24 -27.08
C SER A 682 43.08 9.20 -27.62
N GLN A 683 41.80 8.99 -27.29
CA GLN A 683 40.66 9.85 -27.66
C GLN A 683 40.17 10.69 -26.47
N GLY A 684 40.84 10.62 -25.31
CA GLY A 684 40.44 11.32 -24.09
C GLY A 684 39.26 10.69 -23.36
N VAL A 685 38.89 9.45 -23.71
CA VAL A 685 37.85 8.65 -23.03
C VAL A 685 38.51 7.87 -21.91
N TYR A 686 37.95 7.93 -20.71
CA TYR A 686 38.51 7.25 -19.54
C TYR A 686 38.12 5.77 -19.52
N VAL A 687 39.10 4.90 -19.34
CA VAL A 687 38.94 3.44 -19.24
C VAL A 687 39.39 2.93 -17.88
N ALA A 688 38.80 1.81 -17.42
CA ALA A 688 39.17 1.18 -16.17
C ALA A 688 40.51 0.46 -16.30
N ASP A 689 41.52 0.93 -15.55
CA ASP A 689 42.87 0.38 -15.60
C ASP A 689 43.10 -0.66 -14.49
N ARG A 690 42.84 -0.27 -13.23
CA ARG A 690 43.07 -1.13 -12.06
C ARG A 690 42.18 -0.79 -10.87
N LEU A 691 42.10 -1.71 -9.90
CA LEU A 691 41.49 -1.44 -8.61
C LEU A 691 42.47 -0.65 -7.73
N TYR A 692 42.00 0.44 -7.13
CA TYR A 692 42.82 1.32 -6.30
C TYR A 692 43.25 0.63 -5.01
N GLN A 693 44.54 0.70 -4.68
CA GLN A 693 45.08 0.23 -3.41
C GLN A 693 45.37 1.41 -2.47
N ASP A 694 44.97 1.31 -1.20
CA ASP A 694 45.15 2.40 -0.24
C ASP A 694 46.64 2.75 -0.07
N GLY A 695 46.98 4.03 -0.33
CA GLY A 695 48.35 4.54 -0.26
C GLY A 695 49.10 4.57 -1.60
N GLU A 696 48.48 4.12 -2.69
CA GLU A 696 49.06 4.20 -4.03
C GLU A 696 49.16 5.66 -4.53
N LYS A 697 50.28 6.01 -5.17
CA LYS A 697 50.51 7.33 -5.76
C LYS A 697 49.86 7.40 -7.14
N LEU A 698 48.85 8.25 -7.28
CA LEU A 698 48.20 8.55 -8.55
C LEU A 698 49.08 9.48 -9.40
N THR A 699 49.13 9.23 -10.69
CA THR A 699 49.73 10.14 -11.68
C THR A 699 48.79 11.31 -11.98
N SER A 700 49.31 12.38 -12.60
CA SER A 700 48.57 13.64 -12.78
C SER A 700 47.32 13.54 -13.67
N HIS A 701 47.13 12.43 -14.39
CA HIS A 701 46.01 12.20 -15.31
C HIS A 701 45.12 11.03 -14.87
N GLU A 702 45.39 10.43 -13.71
CA GLU A 702 44.58 9.35 -13.15
C GLU A 702 43.46 9.92 -12.27
N VAL A 703 42.27 9.32 -12.40
CA VAL A 703 41.10 9.66 -11.59
C VAL A 703 40.64 8.42 -10.86
N VAL A 704 40.35 8.55 -9.56
CA VAL A 704 39.75 7.47 -8.78
C VAL A 704 38.26 7.64 -8.74
N LEU A 705 37.52 6.57 -9.04
CA LEU A 705 36.07 6.53 -9.01
C LEU A 705 35.60 5.54 -7.94
N ASN A 706 34.69 5.99 -7.07
CA ASN A 706 34.05 5.11 -6.09
C ASN A 706 32.97 4.27 -6.79
N GLY A 707 32.97 2.97 -6.52
CA GLY A 707 31.96 2.05 -7.00
C GLY A 707 31.59 1.00 -5.94
N GLN A 708 30.67 0.13 -6.31
CA GLN A 708 30.20 -0.97 -5.50
C GLN A 708 30.03 -2.21 -6.38
N TRP A 709 30.51 -3.36 -5.88
CA TRP A 709 30.36 -4.63 -6.59
C TRP A 709 28.89 -5.02 -6.75
N TYR A 710 28.53 -5.48 -7.94
CA TYR A 710 27.24 -6.01 -8.32
C TYR A 710 27.41 -7.25 -9.21
N GLY A 711 27.45 -8.42 -8.59
CA GLY A 711 27.82 -9.66 -9.27
C GLY A 711 29.19 -9.52 -9.92
N SER A 712 29.29 -9.75 -11.22
CA SER A 712 30.52 -9.60 -12.00
C SER A 712 30.84 -8.18 -12.47
N ARG A 713 30.00 -7.18 -12.13
CA ARG A 713 30.14 -5.77 -12.56
C ARG A 713 30.34 -4.83 -11.38
N ILE A 714 30.76 -3.60 -11.65
CA ILE A 714 30.88 -2.50 -10.69
C ILE A 714 29.88 -1.40 -11.06
N LEU A 715 29.09 -0.96 -10.09
CA LEU A 715 28.20 0.20 -10.21
C LEU A 715 28.83 1.41 -9.52
N TYR A 716 28.80 2.56 -10.16
CA TYR A 716 29.43 3.81 -9.76
C TYR A 716 28.45 4.85 -9.23
N GLY A 717 27.14 4.57 -9.26
CA GLY A 717 26.09 5.45 -8.78
C GLY A 717 25.73 6.59 -9.74
N ILE A 718 26.10 6.42 -11.01
CA ILE A 718 25.88 7.33 -12.14
C ILE A 718 25.10 6.63 -13.26
N GLU A 719 24.49 5.48 -12.97
CA GLU A 719 23.74 4.65 -13.91
C GLU A 719 22.34 5.16 -14.21
N ASN A 720 21.93 6.30 -13.65
CA ASN A 720 20.61 6.87 -13.88
C ASN A 720 20.72 8.30 -14.38
N TYR A 721 20.03 8.61 -15.47
CA TYR A 721 19.92 9.95 -16.00
C TYR A 721 18.45 10.35 -16.13
N PHE A 722 18.02 11.33 -15.34
CA PHE A 722 16.64 11.80 -15.36
C PHE A 722 16.44 12.78 -16.51
N ILE A 723 15.38 12.54 -17.27
CA ILE A 723 15.08 13.30 -18.47
C ILE A 723 13.68 13.89 -18.40
N PRO A 724 13.38 14.90 -19.24
CA PRO A 724 12.01 15.35 -19.41
C PRO A 724 11.12 14.20 -19.92
N GLU A 725 9.88 14.19 -19.42
CA GLU A 725 8.85 13.27 -19.91
C GLU A 725 8.69 13.34 -21.44
N GLY A 726 8.54 12.18 -22.08
CA GLY A 726 8.45 11.97 -23.51
C GLY A 726 9.78 11.84 -24.27
N THR A 727 10.94 12.01 -23.62
CA THR A 727 12.24 12.12 -24.33
C THR A 727 13.13 10.87 -24.26
N GLY A 728 12.69 9.80 -23.56
CA GLY A 728 13.47 8.59 -23.30
C GLY A 728 14.10 7.98 -24.53
N ARG A 729 13.28 7.65 -25.53
CA ARG A 729 13.73 6.95 -26.74
C ARG A 729 14.76 7.75 -27.54
N THR A 730 14.61 9.07 -27.62
CA THR A 730 15.56 9.92 -28.35
C THR A 730 16.91 9.97 -27.65
N VAL A 731 16.91 10.10 -26.32
CA VAL A 731 18.13 10.12 -25.53
C VAL A 731 18.83 8.76 -25.59
N GLU A 732 18.09 7.66 -25.49
CA GLU A 732 18.60 6.29 -25.60
C GLU A 732 19.29 6.01 -26.95
N GLN A 733 18.71 6.49 -28.06
CA GLN A 733 19.26 6.26 -29.40
C GLN A 733 20.51 7.07 -29.70
N ASN A 734 20.62 8.28 -29.13
CA ASN A 734 21.65 9.23 -29.50
C ASN A 734 22.83 9.29 -28.50
N ALA A 735 22.62 8.91 -27.24
CA ALA A 735 23.65 9.03 -26.21
C ALA A 735 24.71 7.91 -26.35
N HIS A 736 25.93 8.29 -26.73
CA HIS A 736 27.09 7.38 -26.82
C HIS A 736 28.14 7.63 -25.72
N PHE A 737 28.19 8.84 -25.19
CA PHE A 737 29.12 9.24 -24.15
C PHE A 737 28.43 9.97 -23.00
N ALA A 738 29.01 9.87 -21.80
CA ALA A 738 28.59 10.60 -20.62
C ALA A 738 29.75 11.48 -20.09
N HIS A 739 29.44 12.73 -19.78
CA HIS A 739 30.35 13.64 -19.09
C HIS A 739 30.07 13.59 -17.59
N ILE A 740 31.09 13.26 -16.82
CA ILE A 740 30.98 13.03 -15.38
C ILE A 740 31.97 13.92 -14.65
N ARG A 741 31.54 14.47 -13.52
CA ARG A 741 32.36 15.24 -12.59
C ARG A 741 32.76 14.38 -11.42
N VAL A 742 34.06 14.21 -11.23
CA VAL A 742 34.62 13.38 -10.15
C VAL A 742 35.33 14.25 -9.12
N SER A 743 34.98 14.06 -7.86
CA SER A 743 35.62 14.72 -6.72
C SER A 743 36.98 14.08 -6.42
N ARG A 744 37.83 14.77 -5.65
CA ARG A 744 39.08 14.20 -5.12
C ARG A 744 38.86 12.95 -4.26
N ASN A 745 37.65 12.80 -3.70
CA ASN A 745 37.28 11.66 -2.86
C ASN A 745 36.71 10.48 -3.66
N GLY A 746 36.58 10.62 -4.98
CA GLY A 746 36.04 9.61 -5.89
C GLY A 746 34.51 9.62 -6.04
N ASP A 747 33.80 10.53 -5.38
CA ASP A 747 32.36 10.74 -5.65
C ASP A 747 32.17 11.31 -7.05
N ALA A 748 31.19 10.78 -7.78
CA ALA A 748 30.88 11.19 -9.14
C ALA A 748 29.45 11.70 -9.30
N LEU A 749 29.28 12.59 -10.27
CA LEU A 749 27.99 13.14 -10.66
C LEU A 749 27.92 13.26 -12.17
N LEU A 750 26.82 12.76 -12.76
CA LEU A 750 26.59 12.83 -14.20
C LEU A 750 26.10 14.23 -14.59
N GLU A 751 26.89 14.94 -15.39
CA GLU A 751 26.62 16.31 -15.81
C GLU A 751 25.71 16.35 -17.05
N ARG A 752 26.07 15.61 -18.11
CA ARG A 752 25.29 15.52 -19.36
C ARG A 752 25.66 14.29 -20.18
N LEU A 753 24.77 13.93 -21.10
CA LEU A 753 25.02 12.95 -22.16
C LEU A 753 25.47 13.64 -23.46
N ALA A 754 26.19 12.92 -24.31
CA ALA A 754 26.73 13.41 -25.59
C ALA A 754 26.66 12.33 -26.68
N GLU A 755 26.47 12.77 -27.92
CA GLU A 755 26.43 11.91 -29.11
C GLU A 755 27.84 11.60 -29.64
N SER A 756 28.81 12.52 -29.48
CA SER A 756 30.20 12.36 -29.95
C SER A 756 31.23 12.89 -28.98
#